data_AF-A0A5C6ZLT1-F1
#
_entry.id   AF-A0A5C6ZLT1-F1
#
_cell.length_a   1.000
_cell.length_b   1.000
_cell.length_c   1.000
_cell.angle_alpha   90.00
_cell.angle_beta   90.00
_cell.angle_gamma   90.00
#
_symmetry.space_group_name_H-M   'P 1'
#
loop_
_entity.id
_entity.type
_entity.pdbx_description
1 polymer ?
#
loop_
_entity_poly.entity_id
_entity_poly.type
_entity_poly.pdbx_seq_one_letter_code
_entity_poly.pdbx_strand_id
1 'polypeptide(L)'
;MKHFLLSIVFLSFSLVSEAQTTGYFKHLVFRETPYSEIKGRIPLTEEEAQNVNHFKLSYDLSNRLIRIEYLYKEIRIDLNRSGILDGKRALAPKTEITYTTDTETRMFFDIDGKPTTNGMGVFKEVYSYNKKGKRIGLKFFDKNDEPINNSWNIFEYTWKHIDNNSVFETRKNVGGADVSMRPYYKFYNVLYKFDDDGLLLSMNNVDSKLKLLNDETGIAIDKATYDKNNNLVSFKFFNAENKPVVGSFLGSAGGFATYDKNGNCLKYATVDLDGNLKMSTRSNDAYSKYTFDSIGNLIERSSYDTNNKILKKRDVTSVKYVYETENPVQLLKTELYHTIPNKTAKDSILESLNKKTEKDKLVEDFNQLLETLKEHPAQFEFIDKTAYEKLVNYQREKIKDSMTVTEFYQVTSPIVASLGCLHTRIVDTRFFRTPQKYWLPLIVWFEDEKMYAINNCVENIEMNAGSEILEINGVSSNEIFKILKTTISADAYNQSFYRGDLNVNFLYYYHSYYGFDSEYRIKFKPYNSEKIITTSFLIDEPAPAYKEEINNKPILGIDINKENRTAIIKIKNFNFFPRGRQNIDYFKETIDAYMKQIKDENIPKVAFDLRGNRGGNPECTNHILSYITNTEIDFYEDNELNKSRDRTISVTPKSDNNISGKNIFILTDGRCASATAQMLAVIKHNQLATIIGEETGGTYSTHPGRGVTALKNTKLGLQIGTERESVNVPNLELDKGIIPHKEIELKLSDIINGEDPLLNYILKQ
;
A
#
# COMPACT_ATOMS: atom_id res chain seq x y z
N MET A 1 -54.74 12.52 -69.13
CA MET A 1 -54.24 11.45 -68.22
C MET A 1 -52.87 11.88 -67.75
N LYS A 2 -52.73 12.13 -66.44
CA LYS A 2 -51.50 12.62 -65.78
C LYS A 2 -50.62 11.42 -65.42
N HIS A 3 -49.34 11.47 -65.79
CA HIS A 3 -48.33 10.54 -65.28
C HIS A 3 -47.88 11.00 -63.88
N PHE A 4 -47.95 10.08 -62.92
CA PHE A 4 -47.56 10.25 -61.52
C PHE A 4 -46.05 9.96 -61.42
N LEU A 5 -45.25 10.95 -61.01
CA LEU A 5 -43.88 10.74 -60.55
C LEU A 5 -43.95 10.37 -59.06
N LEU A 6 -43.58 9.13 -58.73
CA LEU A 6 -43.46 8.66 -57.35
C LEU A 6 -42.09 9.10 -56.80
N SER A 7 -42.09 10.01 -55.83
CA SER A 7 -40.90 10.42 -55.09
C SER A 7 -40.66 9.42 -53.96
N ILE A 8 -39.59 8.63 -54.04
CA ILE A 8 -39.15 7.73 -52.96
C ILE A 8 -38.34 8.57 -51.96
N VAL A 9 -38.94 8.82 -50.80
CA VAL A 9 -38.24 9.37 -49.62
C VAL A 9 -37.44 8.24 -48.98
N PHE A 10 -36.12 8.31 -49.04
CA PHE A 10 -35.25 7.45 -48.23
C PHE A 10 -35.25 7.98 -46.79
N LEU A 11 -36.04 7.36 -45.90
CA LEU A 11 -35.81 7.44 -44.46
C LEU A 11 -34.58 6.59 -44.13
N SER A 12 -33.45 7.22 -43.83
CA SER A 12 -32.30 6.56 -43.22
C SER A 12 -32.63 6.24 -41.76
N PHE A 13 -33.04 5.00 -41.50
CA PHE A 13 -33.03 4.44 -40.15
C PHE A 13 -31.57 4.30 -39.69
N SER A 14 -31.14 5.17 -38.78
CA SER A 14 -29.93 4.93 -37.99
C SER A 14 -30.18 3.70 -37.12
N LEU A 15 -29.55 2.57 -37.46
CA LEU A 15 -29.47 1.39 -36.61
C LEU A 15 -28.89 1.82 -35.25
N VAL A 16 -29.72 1.80 -34.21
CA VAL A 16 -29.26 1.91 -32.83
C VAL A 16 -28.41 0.67 -32.57
N SER A 17 -27.09 0.86 -32.44
CA SER A 17 -26.20 -0.23 -32.07
C SER A 17 -26.59 -0.72 -30.67
N GLU A 18 -27.04 -1.96 -30.58
CA GLU A 18 -27.27 -2.64 -29.31
C GLU A 18 -25.92 -2.87 -28.60
N ALA A 19 -25.90 -2.76 -27.27
CA ALA A 19 -24.68 -2.94 -26.49
C ALA A 19 -24.32 -4.42 -26.45
N GLN A 20 -23.07 -4.76 -26.78
CA GLN A 20 -22.61 -6.15 -26.77
C GLN A 20 -21.93 -6.52 -25.46
N THR A 21 -21.15 -5.60 -24.90
CA THR A 21 -20.49 -5.78 -23.60
C THR A 21 -20.72 -4.55 -22.74
N THR A 22 -20.75 -4.78 -21.42
CA THR A 22 -20.89 -3.72 -20.43
C THR A 22 -19.88 -3.92 -19.31
N GLY A 23 -19.36 -2.81 -18.80
CA GLY A 23 -18.51 -2.79 -17.61
C GLY A 23 -19.10 -1.85 -16.56
N TYR A 24 -19.02 -2.27 -15.30
CA TYR A 24 -19.49 -1.51 -14.15
C TYR A 24 -18.29 -1.01 -13.35
N PHE A 25 -18.30 0.27 -13.00
CA PHE A 25 -17.16 0.93 -12.35
C PHE A 25 -17.63 1.90 -11.29
N LYS A 26 -16.91 1.97 -10.18
CA LYS A 26 -17.24 2.92 -9.12
C LYS A 26 -16.99 4.37 -9.56
N HIS A 27 -15.92 4.57 -10.33
CA HIS A 27 -15.42 5.87 -10.74
C HIS A 27 -14.88 5.87 -12.16
N LEU A 28 -14.55 7.07 -12.68
CA LEU A 28 -13.85 7.23 -13.95
C LEU A 28 -12.42 7.71 -13.72
N VAL A 29 -11.53 7.36 -14.65
CA VAL A 29 -10.16 7.88 -14.69
C VAL A 29 -10.19 9.41 -14.88
N PHE A 30 -9.32 10.12 -14.16
CA PHE A 30 -9.19 11.57 -14.29
C PHE A 30 -8.84 11.98 -15.73
N ARG A 31 -9.59 12.93 -16.29
CA ARG A 31 -9.40 13.47 -17.65
C ARG A 31 -9.33 14.99 -17.60
N GLU A 32 -8.26 15.53 -18.18
CA GLU A 32 -8.04 16.97 -18.29
C GLU A 32 -8.25 17.50 -19.71
N THR A 33 -8.10 16.64 -20.73
CA THR A 33 -8.43 16.94 -22.14
C THR A 33 -9.58 16.07 -22.65
N PRO A 34 -10.48 16.59 -23.52
CA PRO A 34 -11.47 15.77 -24.18
C PRO A 34 -10.86 14.75 -25.17
N TYR A 35 -9.58 14.90 -25.55
CA TYR A 35 -8.86 13.90 -26.34
C TYR A 35 -8.81 12.52 -25.66
N SER A 36 -8.54 12.49 -24.35
CA SER A 36 -8.41 11.24 -23.58
C SER A 36 -9.68 10.41 -23.67
N GLU A 37 -9.53 9.09 -23.72
CA GLU A 37 -10.66 8.17 -23.68
C GLU A 37 -11.35 8.17 -22.32
N ILE A 38 -12.62 7.80 -22.29
CA ILE A 38 -13.36 7.60 -21.04
C ILE A 38 -13.14 6.16 -20.61
N LYS A 39 -12.48 6.00 -19.46
CA LYS A 39 -12.15 4.70 -18.87
C LYS A 39 -12.68 4.66 -17.44
N GLY A 40 -13.22 3.51 -17.06
CA GLY A 40 -13.62 3.23 -15.70
C GLY A 40 -12.41 2.89 -14.81
N ARG A 41 -12.51 3.21 -13.52
CA ARG A 41 -11.59 2.75 -12.47
C ARG A 41 -12.40 2.20 -11.30
N ILE A 42 -11.78 1.29 -10.53
CA ILE A 42 -12.45 0.49 -9.50
C ILE A 42 -13.59 -0.35 -10.12
N PRO A 43 -13.25 -1.45 -10.83
CA PRO A 43 -14.25 -2.31 -11.47
C PRO A 43 -15.15 -2.98 -10.44
N LEU A 44 -16.40 -3.19 -10.82
CA LEU A 44 -17.43 -3.86 -10.02
C LEU A 44 -17.97 -5.05 -10.80
N THR A 45 -18.35 -6.10 -10.09
CA THR A 45 -19.31 -7.07 -10.61
C THR A 45 -20.68 -6.42 -10.75
N GLU A 46 -21.53 -7.01 -11.59
CA GLU A 46 -22.90 -6.53 -11.77
C GLU A 46 -23.70 -6.55 -10.44
N GLU A 47 -23.48 -7.57 -9.60
CA GLU A 47 -24.12 -7.67 -8.27
C GLU A 47 -23.66 -6.56 -7.32
N GLU A 48 -22.36 -6.27 -7.26
CA GLU A 48 -21.82 -5.17 -6.45
C GLU A 48 -22.37 -3.82 -6.92
N ALA A 49 -22.47 -3.61 -8.24
CA ALA A 49 -22.98 -2.38 -8.84
C ALA A 49 -24.42 -2.07 -8.39
N GLN A 50 -25.27 -3.08 -8.17
CA GLN A 50 -26.63 -2.88 -7.68
C GLN A 50 -26.70 -2.25 -6.27
N ASN A 51 -25.61 -2.32 -5.50
CA ASN A 51 -25.59 -1.86 -4.12
C ASN A 51 -24.94 -0.49 -3.94
N VAL A 52 -24.38 0.10 -5.00
CA VAL A 52 -23.61 1.34 -4.92
C VAL A 52 -23.89 2.28 -6.11
N ASN A 53 -23.60 3.57 -5.96
CA ASN A 53 -23.58 4.48 -7.10
C ASN A 53 -22.46 4.07 -8.06
N HIS A 54 -22.70 3.93 -9.35
CA HIS A 54 -21.70 3.41 -10.29
C HIS A 54 -21.87 3.99 -11.70
N PHE A 55 -20.80 3.91 -12.48
CA PHE A 55 -20.82 4.11 -13.92
C PHE A 55 -21.03 2.78 -14.63
N LYS A 56 -21.95 2.76 -15.60
CA LYS A 56 -22.13 1.69 -16.57
C LYS A 56 -21.61 2.15 -17.92
N LEU A 57 -20.57 1.48 -18.41
CA LEU A 57 -19.96 1.74 -19.72
C LEU A 57 -20.38 0.63 -20.68
N SER A 58 -21.04 0.99 -21.78
CA SER A 58 -21.52 0.04 -22.78
C SER A 58 -20.74 0.17 -24.08
N TYR A 59 -20.38 -0.96 -24.68
CA TYR A 59 -19.54 -1.03 -25.86
C TYR A 59 -20.22 -1.76 -27.01
N ASP A 60 -19.87 -1.37 -28.25
CA ASP A 60 -20.30 -2.07 -29.46
C ASP A 60 -19.42 -3.30 -29.76
N LEU A 61 -19.75 -4.02 -30.83
CA LEU A 61 -19.03 -5.21 -31.31
C LEU A 61 -17.56 -4.93 -31.69
N SER A 62 -17.19 -3.67 -31.96
CA SER A 62 -15.82 -3.25 -32.25
C SER A 62 -15.10 -2.75 -30.99
N ASN A 63 -15.67 -3.00 -29.80
CA ASN A 63 -15.18 -2.54 -28.51
C ASN A 63 -15.09 -1.01 -28.40
N ARG A 64 -15.94 -0.27 -29.11
CA ARG A 64 -16.04 1.20 -29.00
C ARG A 64 -17.12 1.57 -28.00
N LEU A 65 -16.84 2.58 -27.16
CA LEU A 65 -17.78 3.05 -26.15
C LEU A 65 -18.99 3.72 -26.81
N ILE A 66 -20.18 3.19 -26.61
CA ILE A 66 -21.43 3.73 -27.18
C ILE A 66 -22.33 4.39 -26.13
N ARG A 67 -22.11 4.12 -24.84
CA ARG A 67 -22.94 4.68 -23.78
C ARG A 67 -22.21 4.78 -22.45
N ILE A 68 -22.48 5.87 -21.74
CA ILE A 68 -22.05 6.10 -20.36
C ILE A 68 -23.30 6.44 -19.56
N GLU A 69 -23.54 5.75 -18.46
CA GLU A 69 -24.64 6.03 -17.55
C GLU A 69 -24.13 6.07 -16.11
N TYR A 70 -24.63 7.00 -15.31
CA TYR A 70 -24.37 7.04 -13.87
C TYR A 70 -25.64 6.65 -13.10
N LEU A 71 -25.55 5.55 -12.36
CA LEU A 71 -26.69 4.80 -11.87
C LEU A 71 -26.57 4.48 -10.38
N TYR A 72 -27.69 4.23 -9.74
CA TYR A 72 -27.81 3.44 -8.53
C TYR A 72 -28.88 2.38 -8.77
N LYS A 73 -28.52 1.10 -8.60
CA LYS A 73 -29.29 0.01 -9.20
C LYS A 73 -29.44 0.28 -10.71
N GLU A 74 -30.66 0.24 -11.21
CA GLU A 74 -31.01 0.60 -12.59
C GLU A 74 -31.55 2.04 -12.73
N ILE A 75 -31.53 2.83 -11.66
CA ILE A 75 -32.06 4.21 -11.66
C ILE A 75 -30.94 5.18 -11.99
N ARG A 76 -31.15 6.03 -12.99
CA ARG A 76 -30.22 7.10 -13.34
C ARG A 76 -30.22 8.20 -12.29
N ILE A 77 -29.02 8.64 -11.90
CA ILE A 77 -28.83 9.64 -10.84
C ILE A 77 -27.91 10.77 -11.28
N ASP A 78 -27.96 11.87 -10.53
CA ASP A 78 -27.21 13.09 -10.83
C ASP A 78 -25.69 12.91 -10.61
N LEU A 79 -24.87 13.44 -11.54
CA LEU A 79 -23.41 13.35 -11.50
C LEU A 79 -22.76 14.17 -10.38
N ASN A 80 -23.47 15.07 -9.69
CA ASN A 80 -22.90 15.76 -8.54
C ASN A 80 -22.59 14.80 -7.37
N ARG A 81 -23.12 13.58 -7.42
CA ARG A 81 -22.82 12.49 -6.49
C ARG A 81 -21.57 11.69 -6.86
N SER A 82 -21.02 11.84 -8.07
CA SER A 82 -19.81 11.14 -8.48
C SER A 82 -18.57 11.67 -7.74
N GLY A 83 -17.46 10.94 -7.87
CA GLY A 83 -16.18 11.35 -7.31
C GLY A 83 -15.72 12.71 -7.86
N ILE A 84 -15.05 13.48 -6.99
CA ILE A 84 -14.58 14.85 -7.28
C ILE A 84 -13.70 14.92 -8.53
N LEU A 85 -12.95 13.85 -8.81
CA LEU A 85 -11.96 13.76 -9.87
C LEU A 85 -12.40 12.87 -11.05
N ASP A 86 -13.69 12.52 -11.14
CA ASP A 86 -14.25 11.65 -12.20
C ASP A 86 -14.52 12.41 -13.53
N GLY A 87 -14.02 13.64 -13.68
CA GLY A 87 -14.14 14.37 -14.95
C GLY A 87 -15.56 14.81 -15.33
N LYS A 88 -16.48 14.96 -14.35
CA LYS A 88 -17.91 15.29 -14.56
C LYS A 88 -18.23 16.51 -15.42
N ARG A 89 -17.26 17.39 -15.68
CA ARG A 89 -17.44 18.61 -16.47
C ARG A 89 -17.89 18.31 -17.90
N ALA A 90 -17.33 17.29 -18.55
CA ALA A 90 -17.66 16.94 -19.93
C ALA A 90 -18.67 15.78 -20.03
N LEU A 91 -19.51 15.61 -19.01
CA LEU A 91 -20.48 14.52 -18.91
C LEU A 91 -21.86 15.03 -18.50
N ALA A 92 -22.85 14.16 -18.68
CA ALA A 92 -24.21 14.24 -18.15
C ALA A 92 -24.60 12.88 -17.57
N PRO A 93 -25.68 12.77 -16.75
CA PRO A 93 -26.13 11.50 -16.17
C PRO A 93 -26.20 10.33 -17.15
N LYS A 94 -26.54 10.62 -18.42
CA LYS A 94 -26.31 9.70 -19.53
C LYS A 94 -25.67 10.41 -20.72
N THR A 95 -24.74 9.72 -21.36
CA THR A 95 -24.15 10.11 -22.65
C THR A 95 -24.34 8.98 -23.64
N GLU A 96 -24.92 9.27 -24.81
CA GLU A 96 -24.98 8.34 -25.94
C GLU A 96 -23.97 8.75 -27.00
N ILE A 97 -23.36 7.76 -27.62
CA ILE A 97 -22.29 7.94 -28.59
C ILE A 97 -22.64 7.16 -29.85
N THR A 98 -22.64 7.86 -30.98
CA THR A 98 -22.85 7.28 -32.32
C THR A 98 -21.63 7.49 -33.18
N TYR A 99 -21.36 6.54 -34.07
CA TYR A 99 -20.17 6.55 -34.92
C TYR A 99 -20.56 6.51 -36.41
N THR A 100 -19.86 7.31 -37.20
CA THR A 100 -19.70 7.10 -38.65
C THR A 100 -18.31 6.54 -38.92
N THR A 101 -17.90 6.47 -40.20
CA THR A 101 -16.53 6.07 -40.59
C THR A 101 -15.47 7.03 -40.04
N ASP A 102 -15.80 8.31 -39.91
CA ASP A 102 -14.86 9.41 -39.66
C ASP A 102 -15.29 10.32 -38.50
N THR A 103 -16.44 10.07 -37.85
CA THR A 103 -16.91 10.88 -36.73
C THR A 103 -17.43 10.04 -35.56
N GLU A 104 -17.34 10.63 -34.37
CA GLU A 104 -18.04 10.20 -33.15
C GLU A 104 -18.89 11.37 -32.68
N THR A 105 -20.20 11.18 -32.57
CA THR A 105 -21.14 12.18 -32.08
C THR A 105 -21.60 11.78 -30.69
N ARG A 106 -21.54 12.71 -29.72
CA ARG A 106 -22.05 12.50 -28.37
C ARG A 106 -23.25 13.41 -28.08
N MET A 107 -24.29 12.79 -27.53
CA MET A 107 -25.50 13.44 -27.04
C MET A 107 -25.66 13.21 -25.55
N PHE A 108 -26.15 14.22 -24.84
CA PHE A 108 -26.24 14.22 -23.38
C PHE A 108 -27.71 14.22 -22.92
N PHE A 109 -27.98 13.49 -21.84
CA PHE A 109 -29.32 13.32 -21.30
C PHE A 109 -29.32 13.45 -19.77
N ASP A 110 -30.36 14.09 -19.26
CA ASP A 110 -30.57 14.26 -17.82
C ASP A 110 -31.08 12.96 -17.15
N ILE A 111 -31.44 13.06 -15.86
CA ILE A 111 -31.96 11.94 -15.07
C ILE A 111 -33.30 11.41 -15.60
N ASP A 112 -34.12 12.26 -16.24
CA ASP A 112 -35.40 11.89 -16.85
C ASP A 112 -35.24 11.32 -18.27
N GLY A 113 -34.02 11.37 -18.83
CA GLY A 113 -33.75 10.98 -20.21
C GLY A 113 -34.11 12.06 -21.25
N LYS A 114 -34.29 13.31 -20.84
CA LYS A 114 -34.45 14.43 -21.77
C LYS A 114 -33.08 14.91 -22.25
N PRO A 115 -32.93 15.27 -23.53
CA PRO A 115 -31.71 15.88 -24.05
C PRO A 115 -31.35 17.15 -23.26
N THR A 116 -30.07 17.29 -22.91
CA THR A 116 -29.56 18.38 -22.08
C THR A 116 -28.14 18.75 -22.47
N THR A 117 -27.54 19.72 -21.79
CA THR A 117 -26.11 20.04 -21.93
C THR A 117 -25.27 19.21 -20.97
N ASN A 118 -24.02 18.92 -21.33
CA ASN A 118 -23.02 18.46 -20.37
C ASN A 118 -22.68 19.55 -19.33
N GLY A 119 -21.87 19.21 -18.33
CA GLY A 119 -21.42 20.15 -17.29
C GLY A 119 -20.60 21.37 -17.78
N MET A 120 -20.26 21.44 -19.06
CA MET A 120 -19.58 22.56 -19.71
C MET A 120 -20.52 23.42 -20.59
N GLY A 121 -21.83 23.14 -20.57
CA GLY A 121 -22.84 23.88 -21.33
C GLY A 121 -22.95 23.49 -22.81
N VAL A 122 -22.39 22.33 -23.20
CA VAL A 122 -22.42 21.84 -24.59
C VAL A 122 -23.55 20.83 -24.77
N PHE A 123 -24.38 20.99 -25.81
CA PHE A 123 -25.52 20.09 -26.08
C PHE A 123 -25.12 18.88 -26.94
N LYS A 124 -24.19 19.08 -27.88
CA LYS A 124 -23.67 18.03 -28.76
C LYS A 124 -22.17 18.20 -28.99
N GLU A 125 -21.43 17.08 -28.90
CA GLU A 125 -20.01 16.99 -29.25
C GLU A 125 -19.85 16.19 -30.54
N VAL A 126 -19.03 16.68 -31.47
CA VAL A 126 -18.68 15.93 -32.70
C VAL A 126 -17.16 15.83 -32.80
N TYR A 127 -16.63 14.65 -32.58
CA TYR A 127 -15.22 14.34 -32.80
C TYR A 127 -15.00 13.92 -34.25
N SER A 128 -13.86 14.31 -34.80
CA SER A 128 -13.40 13.89 -36.13
C SER A 128 -12.20 12.96 -36.01
N TYR A 129 -12.16 11.94 -36.88
CA TYR A 129 -11.14 10.91 -36.94
C TYR A 129 -10.37 10.97 -38.25
N ASN A 130 -9.08 10.63 -38.21
CA ASN A 130 -8.32 10.37 -39.42
C ASN A 130 -8.54 8.94 -39.94
N LYS A 131 -8.01 8.64 -41.14
CA LYS A 131 -8.09 7.31 -41.76
C LYS A 131 -7.48 6.17 -40.95
N LYS A 132 -6.66 6.47 -39.94
CA LYS A 132 -6.06 5.49 -39.02
C LYS A 132 -6.89 5.31 -37.73
N GLY A 133 -8.09 5.87 -37.66
CA GLY A 133 -8.96 5.77 -36.49
C GLY A 133 -8.49 6.59 -35.28
N LYS A 134 -7.63 7.61 -35.47
CA LYS A 134 -7.22 8.51 -34.38
C LYS A 134 -7.98 9.83 -34.40
N ARG A 135 -8.38 10.36 -33.23
CA ARG A 135 -9.04 11.67 -33.06
C ARG A 135 -8.15 12.81 -33.56
N ILE A 136 -8.68 13.70 -34.39
CA ILE A 136 -7.96 14.86 -34.93
C ILE A 136 -8.65 16.20 -34.67
N GLY A 137 -9.92 16.19 -34.27
CA GLY A 137 -10.61 17.40 -33.83
C GLY A 137 -11.91 17.12 -33.08
N LEU A 138 -12.46 18.16 -32.47
CA LEU A 138 -13.73 18.15 -31.76
C LEU A 138 -14.40 19.52 -31.92
N LYS A 139 -15.71 19.52 -32.18
CA LYS A 139 -16.56 20.72 -32.24
C LYS A 139 -17.78 20.59 -31.34
N PHE A 140 -18.25 21.74 -30.85
CA PHE A 140 -19.40 21.85 -29.95
C PHE A 140 -20.59 22.54 -30.60
N PHE A 141 -21.78 22.02 -30.32
CA PHE A 141 -23.02 22.55 -30.87
C PHE A 141 -24.09 22.72 -29.77
N ASP A 142 -24.98 23.67 -29.98
CA ASP A 142 -26.18 23.89 -29.18
C ASP A 142 -27.32 22.94 -29.60
N LYS A 143 -28.52 23.15 -29.03
CA LYS A 143 -29.71 22.34 -29.32
C LYS A 143 -30.27 22.49 -30.74
N ASN A 144 -29.84 23.51 -31.47
CA ASN A 144 -30.26 23.82 -32.84
C ASN A 144 -29.16 23.45 -33.85
N ASP A 145 -28.12 22.74 -33.41
CA ASP A 145 -26.93 22.40 -34.21
C ASP A 145 -26.07 23.60 -34.62
N GLU A 146 -26.18 24.73 -33.92
CA GLU A 146 -25.33 25.90 -34.13
C GLU A 146 -24.03 25.82 -33.29
N PRO A 147 -22.88 26.26 -33.82
CA PRO A 147 -21.62 26.34 -33.08
C PRO A 147 -21.75 27.09 -31.75
N ILE A 148 -21.28 26.49 -30.66
CA ILE A 148 -21.33 27.11 -29.32
C ILE A 148 -19.98 27.05 -28.60
N ASN A 149 -19.68 28.10 -27.83
CA ASN A 149 -18.58 28.07 -26.87
C ASN A 149 -19.01 27.37 -25.59
N ASN A 150 -18.16 26.49 -25.06
CA ASN A 150 -18.31 25.97 -23.71
C ASN A 150 -18.01 27.04 -22.63
N SER A 151 -18.17 26.71 -21.34
CA SER A 151 -17.92 27.67 -20.25
C SER A 151 -16.47 28.16 -20.10
N TRP A 152 -15.52 27.65 -20.91
CA TRP A 152 -14.15 28.16 -21.02
C TRP A 152 -13.90 28.96 -22.32
N ASN A 153 -14.97 29.31 -23.03
CA ASN A 153 -14.94 30.01 -24.30
C ASN A 153 -14.31 29.21 -25.45
N ILE A 154 -14.37 27.88 -25.40
CA ILE A 154 -13.83 26.99 -26.45
C ILE A 154 -14.98 26.38 -27.24
N PHE A 155 -14.88 26.39 -28.57
CA PHE A 155 -15.81 25.73 -29.49
C PHE A 155 -15.14 24.56 -30.22
N GLU A 156 -13.88 24.75 -30.64
CA GLU A 156 -13.15 23.80 -31.49
C GLU A 156 -11.83 23.40 -30.85
N TYR A 157 -11.51 22.11 -30.94
CA TYR A 157 -10.22 21.53 -30.62
C TYR A 157 -9.62 20.93 -31.88
N THR A 158 -8.31 21.09 -32.06
CA THR A 158 -7.54 20.43 -33.11
C THR A 158 -6.38 19.65 -32.49
N TRP A 159 -6.24 18.39 -32.90
CA TRP A 159 -5.20 17.48 -32.42
C TRP A 159 -4.27 17.02 -33.52
N LYS A 160 -2.97 17.17 -33.29
CA LYS A 160 -1.91 16.59 -34.11
C LYS A 160 -1.15 15.54 -33.32
N HIS A 161 -1.14 14.32 -33.84
CA HIS A 161 -0.38 13.20 -33.28
C HIS A 161 1.10 13.41 -33.60
N ILE A 162 1.92 13.56 -32.57
CA ILE A 162 3.37 13.71 -32.71
C ILE A 162 4.01 12.32 -32.79
N ASP A 163 3.59 11.44 -31.89
CA ASP A 163 3.96 10.03 -31.83
C ASP A 163 2.79 9.22 -31.24
N ASN A 164 3.03 8.01 -30.73
CA ASN A 164 1.97 7.17 -30.15
C ASN A 164 1.44 7.69 -28.81
N ASN A 165 2.29 8.35 -28.03
CA ASN A 165 2.02 8.74 -26.65
C ASN A 165 1.98 10.27 -26.48
N SER A 166 2.10 11.05 -27.56
CA SER A 166 2.14 12.51 -27.52
C SER A 166 1.19 13.14 -28.54
N VAL A 167 0.36 14.09 -28.05
CA VAL A 167 -0.63 14.81 -28.86
C VAL A 167 -0.53 16.31 -28.62
N PHE A 168 -0.40 17.06 -29.71
CA PHE A 168 -0.42 18.51 -29.71
C PHE A 168 -1.85 19.03 -29.93
N GLU A 169 -2.34 19.84 -29.00
CA GLU A 169 -3.70 20.39 -28.98
C GLU A 169 -3.70 21.92 -29.12
N THR A 170 -4.58 22.43 -29.97
CA THR A 170 -4.91 23.86 -30.10
C THR A 170 -6.42 24.05 -30.04
N ARG A 171 -6.88 25.26 -29.69
CA ARG A 171 -8.30 25.52 -29.39
C ARG A 171 -8.73 26.87 -29.91
N LYS A 172 -9.97 26.95 -30.40
CA LYS A 172 -10.60 28.19 -30.89
C LYS A 172 -11.98 28.41 -30.32
N ASN A 173 -12.36 29.67 -30.21
CA ASN A 173 -13.75 30.06 -29.95
C ASN A 173 -14.56 30.12 -31.27
N VAL A 174 -15.88 30.33 -31.18
CA VAL A 174 -16.76 30.48 -32.36
C VAL A 174 -16.32 31.60 -33.31
N GLY A 175 -15.70 32.66 -32.79
CA GLY A 175 -15.15 33.76 -33.61
C GLY A 175 -13.82 33.43 -34.31
N GLY A 176 -13.28 32.23 -34.12
CA GLY A 176 -12.04 31.76 -34.74
C GLY A 176 -10.76 32.20 -34.03
N ALA A 177 -10.85 32.89 -32.89
CA ALA A 177 -9.69 33.31 -32.11
C ALA A 177 -9.16 32.17 -31.23
N ASP A 178 -7.84 32.08 -31.11
CA ASP A 178 -7.18 31.10 -30.25
C ASP A 178 -7.47 31.39 -28.77
N VAL A 179 -7.74 30.34 -28.02
CA VAL A 179 -8.09 30.43 -26.59
C VAL A 179 -7.21 29.49 -25.76
N SER A 180 -6.94 29.89 -24.52
CA SER A 180 -6.20 29.05 -23.59
C SER A 180 -7.04 27.84 -23.15
N MET A 181 -6.38 26.84 -22.58
CA MET A 181 -7.06 25.64 -22.05
C MET A 181 -8.09 25.99 -20.97
N ARG A 182 -7.85 27.04 -20.18
CA ARG A 182 -8.80 27.62 -19.21
C ARG A 182 -8.59 29.13 -19.09
N PRO A 183 -9.63 29.90 -18.70
CA PRO A 183 -9.48 31.34 -18.48
C PRO A 183 -8.40 31.72 -17.45
N TYR A 184 -8.21 30.86 -16.45
CA TYR A 184 -7.25 31.04 -15.35
C TYR A 184 -6.02 30.11 -15.45
N TYR A 185 -5.88 29.37 -16.54
CA TYR A 185 -4.71 28.52 -16.79
C TYR A 185 -4.31 28.65 -18.25
N LYS A 186 -3.34 29.53 -18.50
CA LYS A 186 -3.12 30.16 -19.81
C LYS A 186 -2.18 29.38 -20.73
N PHE A 187 -2.40 28.07 -20.84
CA PHE A 187 -1.71 27.28 -21.86
C PHE A 187 -2.50 27.33 -23.16
N TYR A 188 -1.91 27.91 -24.21
CA TYR A 188 -2.58 28.07 -25.51
C TYR A 188 -2.37 26.85 -26.39
N ASN A 189 -1.10 26.47 -26.61
CA ASN A 189 -0.76 25.23 -27.29
C ASN A 189 -0.27 24.22 -26.27
N VAL A 190 -0.91 23.06 -26.23
CA VAL A 190 -0.61 22.04 -25.21
C VAL A 190 -0.13 20.78 -25.88
N LEU A 191 1.08 20.37 -25.55
CA LEU A 191 1.57 19.02 -25.85
C LEU A 191 1.22 18.12 -24.67
N TYR A 192 0.24 17.25 -24.86
CA TYR A 192 -0.10 16.19 -23.91
C TYR A 192 0.83 15.00 -24.10
N LYS A 193 1.31 14.43 -23.00
CA LYS A 193 2.02 13.15 -22.98
C LYS A 193 1.24 12.15 -22.16
N PHE A 194 1.17 10.92 -22.65
CA PHE A 194 0.47 9.80 -22.03
C PHE A 194 1.43 8.64 -21.78
N ASP A 195 1.05 7.72 -20.89
CA ASP A 195 1.69 6.41 -20.83
C ASP A 195 1.09 5.47 -21.89
N ASP A 196 1.59 4.23 -21.92
CA ASP A 196 1.15 3.21 -22.89
C ASP A 196 -0.32 2.78 -22.67
N ASP A 197 -0.86 2.99 -21.47
CA ASP A 197 -2.26 2.77 -21.13
C ASP A 197 -3.15 4.00 -21.42
N GLY A 198 -2.58 5.09 -21.92
CA GLY A 198 -3.28 6.32 -22.27
C GLY A 198 -3.66 7.21 -21.08
N LEU A 199 -3.08 7.00 -19.90
CA LEU A 199 -3.21 7.91 -18.75
C LEU A 199 -2.34 9.16 -18.97
N LEU A 200 -2.83 10.30 -18.51
CA LEU A 200 -2.15 11.58 -18.69
C LEU A 200 -0.89 11.67 -17.82
N LEU A 201 0.30 11.72 -18.43
CA LEU A 201 1.54 11.96 -17.68
C LEU A 201 1.81 13.45 -17.49
N SER A 202 1.60 14.25 -18.52
CA SER A 202 1.83 15.69 -18.42
C SER A 202 1.12 16.52 -19.47
N MET A 203 0.85 17.77 -19.10
CA MET A 203 0.45 18.85 -19.99
C MET A 203 1.60 19.84 -20.11
N ASN A 204 2.02 20.13 -21.33
CA ASN A 204 3.20 20.93 -21.60
C ASN A 204 2.79 22.15 -22.44
N ASN A 205 2.93 23.35 -21.89
CA ASN A 205 2.71 24.59 -22.61
C ASN A 205 3.88 24.83 -23.57
N VAL A 206 3.60 24.91 -24.87
CA VAL A 206 4.65 24.95 -25.90
C VAL A 206 4.40 26.03 -26.95
N ASP A 207 5.49 26.45 -27.60
CA ASP A 207 5.42 27.25 -28.82
C ASP A 207 5.08 26.39 -30.06
N SER A 208 5.00 27.03 -31.23
CA SER A 208 4.75 26.37 -32.52
C SER A 208 5.86 25.40 -32.97
N LYS A 209 7.03 25.43 -32.31
CA LYS A 209 8.18 24.54 -32.53
C LYS A 209 8.29 23.46 -31.44
N LEU A 210 7.26 23.31 -30.61
CA LEU A 210 7.19 22.36 -29.48
C LEU A 210 8.19 22.65 -28.35
N LYS A 211 8.71 23.87 -28.24
CA LYS A 211 9.55 24.29 -27.12
C LYS A 211 8.70 24.76 -25.95
N LEU A 212 9.05 24.37 -24.73
CA LEU A 212 8.34 24.77 -23.51
C LEU A 212 8.32 26.29 -23.30
N LEU A 213 7.18 26.79 -22.82
CA LEU A 213 6.95 28.20 -22.49
C LEU A 213 6.32 28.32 -21.10
N ASN A 214 6.87 29.20 -20.28
CA ASN A 214 6.22 29.60 -19.04
C ASN A 214 4.97 30.42 -19.36
N ASP A 215 3.87 30.15 -18.65
CA ASP A 215 2.74 31.04 -18.57
C ASP A 215 3.06 32.25 -17.66
N GLU A 216 2.08 33.13 -17.47
CA GLU A 216 2.23 34.33 -16.64
C GLU A 216 2.50 34.03 -15.15
N THR A 217 2.27 32.80 -14.71
CA THR A 217 2.55 32.35 -13.34
C THR A 217 3.92 31.67 -13.23
N GLY A 218 4.64 31.50 -14.34
CA GLY A 218 5.95 30.84 -14.39
C GLY A 218 5.89 29.33 -14.66
N ILE A 219 4.71 28.75 -14.95
CA ILE A 219 4.56 27.31 -15.20
C ILE A 219 4.61 27.01 -16.69
N ALA A 220 5.34 25.98 -17.07
CA ALA A 220 5.29 25.37 -18.39
C ALA A 220 4.75 23.94 -18.42
N ILE A 221 4.80 23.21 -17.30
CA ILE A 221 4.43 21.79 -17.22
C ILE A 221 3.59 21.53 -15.98
N ASP A 222 2.55 20.72 -16.17
CA ASP A 222 1.74 20.11 -15.13
C ASP A 222 1.84 18.59 -15.26
N LYS A 223 2.42 17.93 -14.27
CA LYS A 223 2.62 16.48 -14.27
C LYS A 223 1.64 15.83 -13.31
N ALA A 224 0.96 14.78 -13.77
CA ALA A 224 0.06 13.98 -12.96
C ALA A 224 0.74 12.67 -12.54
N THR A 225 0.30 12.10 -11.41
CA THR A 225 0.76 10.81 -10.90
C THR A 225 -0.42 10.02 -10.40
N TYR A 226 -0.44 8.73 -10.73
CA TYR A 226 -1.53 7.82 -10.41
C TYR A 226 -1.06 6.67 -9.51
N ASP A 227 -1.97 6.11 -8.72
CA ASP A 227 -1.74 4.83 -8.06
C ASP A 227 -2.13 3.64 -8.96
N LYS A 228 -1.92 2.42 -8.47
CA LYS A 228 -2.28 1.16 -9.16
C LYS A 228 -3.78 1.02 -9.51
N ASN A 229 -4.63 1.82 -8.87
CA ASN A 229 -6.07 1.83 -9.09
C ASN A 229 -6.50 2.96 -10.05
N ASN A 230 -5.52 3.61 -10.72
CA ASN A 230 -5.71 4.75 -11.60
C ASN A 230 -6.37 5.96 -10.91
N ASN A 231 -6.18 6.09 -9.59
CA ASN A 231 -6.56 7.31 -8.86
C ASN A 231 -5.49 8.37 -9.09
N LEU A 232 -5.88 9.63 -9.36
CA LEU A 232 -4.93 10.74 -9.43
C LEU A 232 -4.46 11.09 -8.01
N VAL A 233 -3.31 10.57 -7.61
CA VAL A 233 -2.79 10.75 -6.24
C VAL A 233 -1.99 12.04 -6.07
N SER A 234 -1.37 12.56 -7.13
CA SER A 234 -0.72 13.88 -7.06
C SER A 234 -0.59 14.58 -8.41
N PHE A 235 -0.33 15.88 -8.36
CA PHE A 235 0.06 16.70 -9.49
C PHE A 235 1.13 17.72 -9.07
N LYS A 236 2.08 18.04 -9.96
CA LYS A 236 3.20 18.96 -9.71
C LYS A 236 3.43 19.91 -10.88
N PHE A 237 3.81 21.15 -10.58
CA PHE A 237 4.07 22.19 -11.56
C PHE A 237 5.57 22.43 -11.77
N PHE A 238 5.99 22.61 -13.02
CA PHE A 238 7.37 22.91 -13.40
C PHE A 238 7.43 24.07 -14.39
N ASN A 239 8.53 24.79 -14.38
CA ASN A 239 8.83 25.81 -15.38
C ASN A 239 9.44 25.19 -16.67
N ALA A 240 9.75 26.04 -17.65
CA ALA A 240 10.30 25.64 -18.95
C ALA A 240 11.69 25.00 -18.86
N GLU A 241 12.43 25.24 -17.76
CA GLU A 241 13.71 24.59 -17.46
C GLU A 241 13.54 23.26 -16.69
N ASN A 242 12.31 22.73 -16.58
CA ASN A 242 11.97 21.54 -15.80
C ASN A 242 12.26 21.66 -14.29
N LYS A 243 12.27 22.86 -13.73
CA LYS A 243 12.40 23.08 -12.28
C LYS A 243 11.02 23.18 -11.62
N PRO A 244 10.78 22.53 -10.47
CA PRO A 244 9.55 22.71 -9.71
C PRO A 244 9.32 24.18 -9.37
N VAL A 245 8.09 24.67 -9.52
CA VAL A 245 7.73 26.07 -9.25
C VAL A 245 6.37 26.17 -8.57
N VAL A 246 6.20 27.24 -7.79
CA VAL A 246 4.88 27.66 -7.31
C VAL A 246 4.21 28.49 -8.39
N GLY A 247 2.99 28.13 -8.79
CA GLY A 247 2.25 28.90 -9.78
C GLY A 247 0.80 28.46 -9.93
N SER A 248 0.26 28.67 -11.13
CA SER A 248 -1.13 28.38 -11.50
C SER A 248 -2.11 29.25 -10.72
N PHE A 249 -3.39 29.04 -10.97
CA PHE A 249 -4.48 29.64 -10.20
C PHE A 249 -4.53 29.15 -8.75
N LEU A 250 -3.74 28.12 -8.39
CA LEU A 250 -3.67 27.58 -7.03
C LEU A 250 -2.69 28.35 -6.15
N GLY A 251 -1.64 28.97 -6.70
CA GLY A 251 -0.57 29.58 -5.89
C GLY A 251 0.23 28.55 -5.08
N SER A 252 0.26 27.31 -5.56
CA SER A 252 0.93 26.15 -4.95
C SER A 252 1.95 25.54 -5.93
N ALA A 253 2.80 24.63 -5.46
CA ALA A 253 3.69 23.85 -6.33
C ALA A 253 3.01 22.62 -6.94
N GLY A 254 1.77 22.37 -6.54
CA GLY A 254 1.01 21.17 -6.87
C GLY A 254 0.00 20.83 -5.78
N GLY A 255 -0.35 19.56 -5.70
CA GLY A 255 -1.27 19.02 -4.71
C GLY A 255 -1.37 17.51 -4.77
N PHE A 256 -2.14 16.94 -3.83
CA PHE A 256 -2.38 15.50 -3.74
C PHE A 256 -3.83 15.22 -3.35
N ALA A 257 -4.24 13.98 -3.60
CA ALA A 257 -5.51 13.45 -3.13
C ALA A 257 -5.34 12.09 -2.47
N THR A 258 -6.05 11.86 -1.37
CA THR A 258 -6.14 10.55 -0.72
C THR A 258 -7.50 9.93 -0.98
N TYR A 259 -7.55 8.60 -0.97
CA TYR A 259 -8.72 7.82 -1.38
C TYR A 259 -9.01 6.70 -0.39
N ASP A 260 -10.29 6.34 -0.26
CA ASP A 260 -10.66 5.08 0.39
C ASP A 260 -10.47 3.88 -0.56
N LYS A 261 -10.70 2.67 -0.04
CA LYS A 261 -10.62 1.42 -0.83
C LYS A 261 -11.59 1.36 -2.02
N ASN A 262 -12.65 2.17 -2.01
CA ASN A 262 -13.64 2.24 -3.07
C ASN A 262 -13.30 3.32 -4.12
N GLY A 263 -12.18 4.04 -3.95
CA GLY A 263 -11.74 5.11 -4.83
C GLY A 263 -12.44 6.45 -4.62
N ASN A 264 -13.14 6.64 -3.49
CA ASN A 264 -13.72 7.94 -3.12
C ASN A 264 -12.61 8.86 -2.59
N CYS A 265 -12.54 10.09 -3.11
CA CYS A 265 -11.54 11.08 -2.70
C CYS A 265 -11.85 11.61 -1.30
N LEU A 266 -11.05 11.24 -0.30
CA LEU A 266 -11.22 11.62 1.10
C LEU A 266 -10.57 12.96 1.43
N LYS A 267 -9.48 13.30 0.74
CA LYS A 267 -8.78 14.57 0.89
C LYS A 267 -8.30 15.09 -0.45
N TYR A 268 -8.34 16.40 -0.60
CA TYR A 268 -7.66 17.13 -1.66
C TYR A 268 -6.88 18.27 -1.03
N ALA A 269 -5.57 18.31 -1.26
CA ALA A 269 -4.65 19.23 -0.62
C ALA A 269 -3.74 19.92 -1.63
N THR A 270 -3.33 21.15 -1.33
CA THR A 270 -2.29 21.88 -2.06
C THR A 270 -1.01 21.96 -1.25
N VAL A 271 0.14 21.94 -1.93
CA VAL A 271 1.45 21.89 -1.28
C VAL A 271 2.45 22.90 -1.81
N ASP A 272 3.48 23.20 -1.03
CA ASP A 272 4.64 23.98 -1.43
C ASP A 272 5.70 23.14 -2.16
N LEU A 273 6.87 23.71 -2.43
CA LEU A 273 8.01 23.05 -3.09
C LEU A 273 8.69 21.98 -2.21
N ASP A 274 8.27 21.88 -0.95
CA ASP A 274 8.73 20.90 0.03
C ASP A 274 7.69 19.77 0.20
N GLY A 275 6.57 19.83 -0.54
CA GLY A 275 5.47 18.90 -0.38
C GLY A 275 4.66 19.12 0.91
N ASN A 276 4.93 20.20 1.65
CA ASN A 276 4.18 20.53 2.86
C ASN A 276 2.88 21.27 2.50
N LEU A 277 1.86 21.12 3.35
CA LEU A 277 0.57 21.78 3.16
C LEU A 277 0.73 23.28 2.96
N LYS A 278 0.08 23.82 1.92
CA LYS A 278 0.10 25.23 1.57
C LYS A 278 -1.31 25.71 1.25
N MET A 279 -1.64 26.92 1.72
CA MET A 279 -2.90 27.57 1.39
C MET A 279 -3.03 27.81 -0.13
N SER A 280 -4.10 27.28 -0.71
CA SER A 280 -4.54 27.55 -2.08
C SER A 280 -5.13 28.94 -2.19
N THR A 281 -4.67 29.72 -3.16
CA THR A 281 -5.21 31.06 -3.46
C THR A 281 -6.61 31.00 -4.09
N ARG A 282 -6.98 29.89 -4.74
CA ARG A 282 -8.33 29.70 -5.32
C ARG A 282 -9.37 29.35 -4.26
N SER A 283 -9.05 28.39 -3.41
CA SER A 283 -10.02 27.79 -2.49
C SER A 283 -9.90 28.33 -1.06
N ASN A 284 -8.84 29.09 -0.76
CA ASN A 284 -8.56 29.66 0.56
C ASN A 284 -8.57 28.61 1.68
N ASP A 285 -7.93 27.48 1.42
CA ASP A 285 -7.65 26.39 2.36
C ASP A 285 -6.36 25.67 1.95
N ALA A 286 -5.74 24.96 2.88
CA ALA A 286 -4.62 24.08 2.56
C ALA A 286 -5.13 22.72 2.06
N TYR A 287 -6.21 22.23 2.64
CA TYR A 287 -6.89 21.03 2.18
C TYR A 287 -8.37 21.01 2.56
N SER A 288 -9.12 20.16 1.86
CA SER A 288 -10.50 19.81 2.20
C SER A 288 -10.63 18.31 2.43
N LYS A 289 -11.43 17.94 3.43
CA LYS A 289 -11.80 16.55 3.73
C LYS A 289 -13.23 16.26 3.31
N TYR A 290 -13.47 15.02 2.90
CA TYR A 290 -14.73 14.51 2.39
C TYR A 290 -15.05 13.17 3.04
N THR A 291 -16.30 12.97 3.41
CA THR A 291 -16.78 11.70 3.97
C THR A 291 -17.91 11.18 3.11
N PHE A 292 -17.90 9.87 2.86
CA PHE A 292 -18.88 9.19 2.04
C PHE A 292 -19.62 8.12 2.86
N ASP A 293 -20.87 7.85 2.49
CA ASP A 293 -21.58 6.67 2.98
C ASP A 293 -21.13 5.40 2.24
N SER A 294 -21.67 4.23 2.64
CA SER A 294 -21.34 2.94 2.04
C SER A 294 -21.75 2.80 0.57
N ILE A 295 -22.69 3.62 0.10
CA ILE A 295 -23.19 3.63 -1.28
C ILE A 295 -22.33 4.55 -2.15
N GLY A 296 -21.54 5.43 -1.53
CA GLY A 296 -20.62 6.38 -2.16
C GLY A 296 -21.21 7.78 -2.34
N ASN A 297 -22.24 8.16 -1.59
CA ASN A 297 -22.70 9.55 -1.55
C ASN A 297 -21.80 10.38 -0.65
N LEU A 298 -21.46 11.60 -1.06
CA LEU A 298 -20.82 12.59 -0.19
C LEU A 298 -21.79 12.98 0.94
N ILE A 299 -21.42 12.71 2.19
CA ILE A 299 -22.23 13.01 3.38
C ILE A 299 -21.66 14.15 4.24
N GLU A 300 -20.37 14.44 4.16
CA GLU A 300 -19.77 15.56 4.91
C GLU A 300 -18.57 16.14 4.16
N ARG A 301 -18.36 17.46 4.27
CA ARG A 301 -17.13 18.13 3.84
C ARG A 301 -16.72 19.25 4.80
N SER A 302 -15.41 19.44 4.94
CA SER A 302 -14.79 20.49 5.75
C SER A 302 -13.46 20.94 5.14
N SER A 303 -13.00 22.15 5.46
CA SER A 303 -11.74 22.72 4.94
C SER A 303 -10.82 23.12 6.09
N TYR A 304 -9.51 23.04 5.88
CA TYR A 304 -8.50 23.20 6.94
C TYR A 304 -7.33 24.07 6.48
N ASP A 305 -6.67 24.71 7.45
CA ASP A 305 -5.42 25.43 7.25
C ASP A 305 -4.19 24.49 7.28
N THR A 306 -3.00 25.07 7.17
CA THR A 306 -1.72 24.34 7.19
C THR A 306 -1.37 23.76 8.56
N ASN A 307 -2.08 24.16 9.62
CA ASN A 307 -1.91 23.69 11.00
C ASN A 307 -3.03 22.72 11.42
N ASN A 308 -3.74 22.13 10.44
CA ASN A 308 -4.85 21.21 10.67
C ASN A 308 -6.04 21.82 11.44
N LYS A 309 -6.18 23.15 11.44
CA LYS A 309 -7.33 23.83 12.04
C LYS A 309 -8.43 23.99 11.00
N ILE A 310 -9.64 23.62 11.38
CA ILE A 310 -10.82 23.78 10.54
C ILE A 310 -11.09 25.27 10.24
N LEU A 311 -11.41 25.57 8.99
CA LEU A 311 -11.66 26.92 8.48
C LEU A 311 -13.16 27.20 8.41
N LYS A 312 -13.52 28.47 8.59
CA LYS A 312 -14.87 28.98 8.31
C LYS A 312 -14.93 29.52 6.88
N LYS A 313 -15.65 28.83 5.99
CA LYS A 313 -15.89 29.27 4.61
C LYS A 313 -17.33 29.79 4.50
N ARG A 314 -17.48 31.09 4.19
CA ARG A 314 -18.80 31.77 4.17
C ARG A 314 -19.59 31.53 5.47
N ASP A 315 -18.90 31.72 6.60
CA ASP A 315 -19.39 31.47 7.97
C ASP A 315 -19.75 30.01 8.29
N VAL A 316 -19.42 29.05 7.43
CA VAL A 316 -19.68 27.62 7.62
C VAL A 316 -18.38 26.86 7.86
N THR A 317 -18.31 26.06 8.93
CA THR A 317 -17.17 25.18 9.25
C THR A 317 -17.27 23.83 8.56
N SER A 318 -18.48 23.27 8.46
CA SER A 318 -18.72 22.01 7.75
C SER A 318 -20.11 21.99 7.11
N VAL A 319 -20.22 21.22 6.02
CA VAL A 319 -21.47 20.99 5.29
C VAL A 319 -21.77 19.51 5.35
N LYS A 320 -22.97 19.16 5.83
CA LYS A 320 -23.44 17.76 5.88
C LYS A 320 -24.62 17.55 4.94
N TYR A 321 -24.61 16.44 4.22
CA TYR A 321 -25.67 16.04 3.31
C TYR A 321 -26.41 14.85 3.92
N VAL A 322 -27.73 14.98 4.08
CA VAL A 322 -28.58 13.94 4.67
C VAL A 322 -29.44 13.34 3.57
N TYR A 323 -29.25 12.06 3.29
CA TYR A 323 -30.03 11.30 2.32
C TYR A 323 -31.13 10.49 3.00
N GLU A 324 -32.17 10.15 2.25
CA GLU A 324 -33.26 9.31 2.72
C GLU A 324 -32.82 7.85 2.89
N THR A 325 -33.31 7.17 3.93
CA THR A 325 -32.88 5.80 4.23
C THR A 325 -33.43 4.77 3.23
N GLU A 326 -34.69 4.92 2.82
CA GLU A 326 -35.36 4.00 1.89
C GLU A 326 -34.97 4.27 0.43
N ASN A 327 -34.70 5.54 0.10
CA ASN A 327 -34.20 5.99 -1.19
C ASN A 327 -32.86 6.72 -1.01
N PRO A 328 -31.73 5.99 -0.92
CA PRO A 328 -30.42 6.58 -0.61
C PRO A 328 -29.88 7.53 -1.69
N VAL A 329 -30.59 7.67 -2.81
CA VAL A 329 -30.29 8.64 -3.86
C VAL A 329 -31.15 9.90 -3.82
N GLN A 330 -31.97 10.06 -2.77
CA GLN A 330 -32.75 11.27 -2.52
C GLN A 330 -32.08 12.10 -1.41
N LEU A 331 -31.65 13.32 -1.75
CA LEU A 331 -31.11 14.28 -0.77
C LEU A 331 -32.28 14.94 -0.03
N LEU A 332 -32.38 14.73 1.28
CA LEU A 332 -33.44 15.32 2.12
C LEU A 332 -33.10 16.76 2.51
N LYS A 333 -31.86 17.00 2.98
CA LYS A 333 -31.41 18.34 3.38
C LYS A 333 -29.89 18.47 3.35
N THR A 334 -29.46 19.73 3.24
CA THR A 334 -28.08 20.16 3.48
C THR A 334 -28.03 20.92 4.81
N GLU A 335 -27.19 20.49 5.74
CA GLU A 335 -26.97 21.15 7.03
C GLU A 335 -25.68 21.97 6.98
N LEU A 336 -25.77 23.24 7.40
CA LEU A 336 -24.65 24.16 7.46
C LEU A 336 -24.29 24.39 8.93
N TYR A 337 -23.07 24.03 9.32
CA TYR A 337 -22.58 24.22 10.68
C TYR A 337 -21.73 25.49 10.75
N HIS A 338 -22.01 26.38 11.69
CA HIS A 338 -21.35 27.69 11.82
C HIS A 338 -20.29 27.75 12.94
N THR A 339 -20.32 26.76 13.82
CA THR A 339 -19.35 26.56 14.88
C THR A 339 -18.62 25.27 14.60
N ILE A 340 -17.34 25.22 15.00
CA ILE A 340 -16.64 23.95 15.11
C ILE A 340 -17.54 23.05 15.95
N PRO A 341 -18.06 21.93 15.42
CA PRO A 341 -18.80 21.00 16.26
C PRO A 341 -17.92 20.71 17.47
N ASN A 342 -18.47 20.59 18.67
CA ASN A 342 -17.74 20.12 19.86
C ASN A 342 -17.26 18.66 19.72
N LYS A 343 -16.90 18.22 18.51
CA LYS A 343 -16.13 17.03 18.23
C LYS A 343 -14.66 17.29 18.54
N THR A 344 -14.34 17.54 19.81
CA THR A 344 -13.34 16.65 20.42
C THR A 344 -14.10 15.40 20.80
N ALA A 345 -14.55 14.64 19.78
CA ALA A 345 -14.97 13.28 20.01
C ALA A 345 -13.68 12.58 20.43
N LYS A 346 -13.48 12.51 21.74
CA LYS A 346 -12.39 11.77 22.36
C LYS A 346 -12.32 10.42 21.65
N ASP A 347 -11.20 10.18 20.99
CA ASP A 347 -11.01 8.93 20.27
C ASP A 347 -10.96 7.82 21.31
N SER A 348 -12.05 7.05 21.41
CA SER A 348 -12.24 6.06 22.47
C SER A 348 -11.16 4.98 22.47
N ILE A 349 -10.54 4.71 21.31
CA ILE A 349 -9.43 3.77 21.18
C ILE A 349 -8.17 4.40 21.79
N LEU A 350 -7.81 5.62 21.41
CA LEU A 350 -6.66 6.31 22.00
C LEU A 350 -6.84 6.54 23.51
N GLU A 351 -8.04 6.88 23.97
CA GLU A 351 -8.33 6.99 25.41
C GLU A 351 -8.15 5.66 26.13
N SER A 352 -8.65 4.56 25.56
CA SER A 352 -8.47 3.23 26.12
C SER A 352 -7.00 2.82 26.17
N LEU A 353 -6.21 3.17 25.15
CA LEU A 353 -4.77 2.87 25.09
C LEU A 353 -3.96 3.68 26.11
N ASN A 354 -4.39 4.91 26.38
CA ASN A 354 -3.77 5.85 27.32
C ASN A 354 -4.37 5.76 28.73
N LYS A 355 -5.19 4.75 29.02
CA LYS A 355 -5.72 4.51 30.35
C LYS A 355 -4.58 4.24 31.33
N LYS A 356 -4.58 4.97 32.44
CA LYS A 356 -3.58 4.87 33.51
C LYS A 356 -3.94 3.78 34.51
N THR A 357 -2.92 3.16 35.06
CA THR A 357 -2.99 2.12 36.08
C THR A 357 -2.24 2.58 37.33
N GLU A 358 -2.84 2.38 38.50
CA GLU A 358 -2.29 2.73 39.82
C GLU A 358 -0.98 1.98 40.10
N LYS A 359 -0.08 2.62 40.86
CA LYS A 359 1.26 2.09 41.18
C LYS A 359 1.22 0.67 41.74
N ASP A 360 0.34 0.40 42.72
CA ASP A 360 0.32 -0.88 43.43
C ASP A 360 0.01 -2.06 42.50
N LYS A 361 -0.87 -1.85 41.52
CA LYS A 361 -1.18 -2.82 40.46
C LYS A 361 0.00 -3.04 39.52
N LEU A 362 0.75 -1.98 39.20
CA LEU A 362 1.97 -2.09 38.37
C LEU A 362 3.09 -2.81 39.11
N VAL A 363 3.22 -2.59 40.43
CA VAL A 363 4.17 -3.33 41.28
C VAL A 363 3.78 -4.80 41.38
N GLU A 364 2.49 -5.12 41.49
CA GLU A 364 1.99 -6.50 41.44
C GLU A 364 2.37 -7.18 40.12
N ASP A 365 2.09 -6.54 38.99
CA ASP A 365 2.47 -7.04 37.66
C ASP A 365 3.98 -7.19 37.48
N PHE A 366 4.77 -6.24 38.01
CA PHE A 366 6.23 -6.30 37.93
C PHE A 366 6.78 -7.47 38.74
N ASN A 367 6.24 -7.73 39.93
CA ASN A 367 6.65 -8.87 40.74
C ASN A 367 6.19 -10.20 40.12
N GLN A 368 4.98 -10.25 39.54
CA GLN A 368 4.51 -11.40 38.77
C GLN A 368 5.46 -11.70 37.61
N LEU A 369 5.85 -10.69 36.83
CA LEU A 369 6.82 -10.83 35.74
C LEU A 369 8.12 -11.46 36.23
N LEU A 370 8.74 -10.91 37.28
CA LEU A 370 10.01 -11.41 37.80
C LEU A 370 9.90 -12.84 38.32
N GLU A 371 8.79 -13.20 38.96
CA GLU A 371 8.57 -14.57 39.42
C GLU A 371 8.47 -15.53 38.24
N THR A 372 7.69 -15.17 37.22
CA THR A 372 7.57 -15.96 36.00
C THR A 372 8.91 -16.11 35.25
N LEU A 373 9.77 -15.09 35.25
CA LEU A 373 11.09 -15.19 34.60
C LEU A 373 12.04 -16.19 35.28
N LYS A 374 11.82 -16.53 36.56
CA LYS A 374 12.59 -17.58 37.27
C LYS A 374 12.30 -18.98 36.72
N GLU A 375 11.20 -19.18 36.01
CA GLU A 375 10.88 -20.45 35.35
C GLU A 375 11.80 -20.73 34.15
N HIS A 376 12.56 -19.74 33.66
CA HIS A 376 13.49 -19.94 32.57
C HIS A 376 14.70 -20.79 33.02
N PRO A 377 14.96 -21.96 32.42
CA PRO A 377 15.94 -22.92 32.92
C PRO A 377 17.39 -22.43 32.82
N ALA A 378 17.66 -21.46 31.94
CA ALA A 378 18.99 -20.88 31.71
C ALA A 378 18.96 -19.34 31.79
N GLN A 379 18.30 -18.77 32.81
CA GLN A 379 18.06 -17.32 32.92
C GLN A 379 19.33 -16.45 32.76
N PHE A 380 20.49 -16.93 33.20
CA PHE A 380 21.74 -16.15 33.25
C PHE A 380 22.81 -16.64 32.28
N GLU A 381 22.40 -17.26 31.16
CA GLU A 381 23.34 -17.78 30.16
C GLU A 381 24.07 -16.66 29.40
N PHE A 382 23.35 -15.60 29.04
CA PHE A 382 23.89 -14.47 28.27
C PHE A 382 23.96 -13.16 29.05
N ILE A 383 23.55 -13.16 30.31
CA ILE A 383 23.66 -12.00 31.20
C ILE A 383 24.15 -12.44 32.58
N ASP A 384 25.14 -11.71 33.09
CA ASP A 384 25.60 -11.90 34.47
C ASP A 384 24.47 -11.58 35.45
N LYS A 385 24.31 -12.42 36.49
CA LYS A 385 23.25 -12.27 37.50
C LYS A 385 23.31 -10.91 38.20
N THR A 386 24.51 -10.41 38.53
CA THR A 386 24.68 -9.11 39.17
C THR A 386 24.25 -7.98 38.24
N ALA A 387 24.60 -8.07 36.95
CA ALA A 387 24.17 -7.12 35.93
C ALA A 387 22.64 -7.14 35.75
N TYR A 388 22.03 -8.32 35.71
CA TYR A 388 20.57 -8.48 35.64
C TYR A 388 19.87 -7.88 36.87
N GLU A 389 20.33 -8.17 38.08
CA GLU A 389 19.76 -7.62 39.32
C GLU A 389 19.88 -6.09 39.38
N LYS A 390 21.02 -5.53 38.94
CA LYS A 390 21.20 -4.08 38.80
C LYS A 390 20.19 -3.48 37.80
N LEU A 391 19.99 -4.13 36.65
CA LEU A 391 18.99 -3.72 35.66
C LEU A 391 17.57 -3.76 36.24
N VAL A 392 17.20 -4.84 36.92
CA VAL A 392 15.88 -4.98 37.57
C VAL A 392 15.64 -3.87 38.58
N ASN A 393 16.61 -3.57 39.44
CA ASN A 393 16.49 -2.51 40.44
C ASN A 393 16.36 -1.14 39.78
N TYR A 394 17.22 -0.85 38.78
CA TYR A 394 17.14 0.39 38.01
C TYR A 394 15.80 0.58 37.30
N GLN A 395 15.24 -0.48 36.72
CA GLN A 395 13.92 -0.41 36.07
C GLN A 395 12.79 -0.29 37.10
N ARG A 396 12.88 -0.97 38.25
CA ARG A 396 11.89 -0.86 39.34
C ARG A 396 11.72 0.57 39.82
N GLU A 397 12.81 1.34 39.91
CA GLU A 397 12.78 2.76 40.32
C GLU A 397 12.00 3.67 39.34
N LYS A 398 11.82 3.24 38.09
CA LYS A 398 11.06 3.98 37.08
C LYS A 398 9.55 3.77 37.19
N ILE A 399 9.08 2.83 38.02
CA ILE A 399 7.65 2.62 38.25
C ILE A 399 7.09 3.79 39.07
N LYS A 400 6.34 4.64 38.37
CA LYS A 400 5.63 5.79 38.93
C LYS A 400 4.16 5.44 39.16
N ASP A 401 3.47 6.25 39.95
CA ASP A 401 2.03 6.14 40.04
C ASP A 401 1.36 6.59 38.74
N SER A 402 0.23 5.96 38.42
CA SER A 402 -0.62 6.34 37.29
C SER A 402 0.09 6.28 35.92
N MET A 403 0.76 5.17 35.62
CA MET A 403 1.36 4.90 34.30
C MET A 403 0.40 4.16 33.37
N THR A 404 0.55 4.38 32.07
CA THR A 404 -0.08 3.61 31.00
C THR A 404 0.59 2.24 30.83
N VAL A 405 -0.07 1.30 30.15
CA VAL A 405 0.53 0.01 29.79
C VAL A 405 1.77 0.19 28.89
N THR A 406 1.80 1.23 28.06
CA THR A 406 2.96 1.58 27.23
C THR A 406 4.17 1.98 28.08
N GLU A 407 3.99 2.90 29.03
CA GLU A 407 5.07 3.28 29.95
C GLU A 407 5.54 2.09 30.81
N PHE A 408 4.63 1.19 31.20
CA PHE A 408 5.00 -0.03 31.93
C PHE A 408 5.76 -1.04 31.04
N TYR A 409 5.41 -1.13 29.76
CA TYR A 409 6.17 -1.93 28.78
C TYR A 409 7.60 -1.42 28.65
N GLN A 410 7.82 -0.10 28.56
CA GLN A 410 9.16 0.51 28.52
C GLN A 410 10.04 0.14 29.72
N VAL A 411 9.44 -0.07 30.89
CA VAL A 411 10.13 -0.49 32.11
C VAL A 411 10.48 -1.99 32.08
N THR A 412 9.57 -2.82 31.59
CA THR A 412 9.65 -4.28 31.75
C THR A 412 10.30 -5.00 30.58
N SER A 413 10.11 -4.52 29.34
CA SER A 413 10.68 -5.17 28.16
C SER A 413 12.21 -5.29 28.17
N PRO A 414 13.00 -4.32 28.69
CA PRO A 414 14.44 -4.47 28.75
C PRO A 414 14.89 -5.58 29.70
N ILE A 415 14.15 -5.84 30.77
CA ILE A 415 14.44 -6.94 31.71
C ILE A 415 14.29 -8.27 30.97
N VAL A 416 13.19 -8.45 30.25
CA VAL A 416 12.89 -9.69 29.52
C VAL A 416 13.89 -9.93 28.39
N ALA A 417 14.17 -8.91 27.58
CA ALA A 417 15.11 -8.99 26.46
C ALA A 417 16.56 -9.25 26.92
N SER A 418 16.92 -8.77 28.12
CA SER A 418 18.27 -8.96 28.68
C SER A 418 18.62 -10.42 28.99
N LEU A 419 17.67 -11.35 28.97
CA LEU A 419 17.97 -12.78 29.15
C LEU A 419 18.64 -13.40 27.93
N GLY A 420 18.66 -12.71 26.77
CA GLY A 420 19.32 -13.20 25.56
C GLY A 420 18.71 -14.48 24.99
N CYS A 421 17.42 -14.73 25.25
CA CYS A 421 16.67 -15.88 24.72
C CYS A 421 15.57 -15.39 23.77
N LEU A 422 15.64 -15.80 22.50
CA LEU A 422 14.69 -15.42 21.46
C LEU A 422 13.25 -15.83 21.81
N HIS A 423 13.02 -16.84 22.64
CA HIS A 423 11.68 -17.35 22.99
C HIS A 423 11.17 -16.90 24.36
N THR A 424 11.91 -16.05 25.06
CA THR A 424 11.47 -15.42 26.31
C THR A 424 11.04 -13.98 26.02
N ARG A 425 9.74 -13.70 25.95
CA ARG A 425 9.19 -12.45 25.40
C ARG A 425 8.07 -11.87 26.24
N ILE A 426 7.96 -10.55 26.19
CA ILE A 426 6.76 -9.81 26.57
C ILE A 426 6.00 -9.37 25.31
N VAL A 427 4.69 -9.63 25.29
CA VAL A 427 3.84 -9.46 24.11
C VAL A 427 2.77 -8.42 24.38
N ASP A 428 2.78 -7.33 23.62
CA ASP A 428 1.71 -6.33 23.67
C ASP A 428 0.58 -6.68 22.70
N THR A 429 -0.48 -7.30 23.25
CA THR A 429 -1.63 -7.70 22.44
C THR A 429 -2.50 -6.53 21.97
N ARG A 430 -2.29 -5.32 22.50
CA ARG A 430 -3.02 -4.11 22.07
C ARG A 430 -2.74 -3.81 20.60
N PHE A 431 -1.49 -3.99 20.16
CA PHE A 431 -1.10 -3.75 18.76
C PHE A 431 -1.99 -4.49 17.76
N PHE A 432 -2.22 -5.79 17.97
CA PHE A 432 -3.01 -6.63 17.05
C PHE A 432 -4.51 -6.31 17.06
N ARG A 433 -5.00 -5.59 18.08
CA ARG A 433 -6.42 -5.19 18.22
C ARG A 433 -6.65 -3.76 17.76
N THR A 434 -5.60 -2.94 17.75
CA THR A 434 -5.68 -1.55 17.29
C THR A 434 -5.83 -1.52 15.76
N PRO A 435 -6.88 -0.87 15.21
CA PRO A 435 -7.05 -0.74 13.78
C PRO A 435 -5.84 -0.10 13.09
N GLN A 436 -5.56 -0.53 11.85
CA GLN A 436 -4.37 -0.08 11.11
C GLN A 436 -4.30 1.43 10.90
N LYS A 437 -5.44 2.16 10.86
CA LYS A 437 -5.47 3.63 10.73
C LYS A 437 -4.70 4.38 11.83
N TYR A 438 -4.51 3.77 12.99
CA TYR A 438 -3.73 4.36 14.09
C TYR A 438 -2.22 4.09 13.96
N TRP A 439 -1.82 3.21 13.04
CA TRP A 439 -0.43 2.78 12.91
C TRP A 439 0.36 3.86 12.17
N LEU A 440 1.62 4.02 12.56
CA LEU A 440 2.57 4.85 11.84
C LEU A 440 2.61 4.39 10.37
N PRO A 441 2.45 5.30 9.39
CA PRO A 441 2.28 4.92 8.00
C PRO A 441 3.64 4.72 7.32
N LEU A 442 4.54 3.94 7.91
CA LEU A 442 5.86 3.65 7.37
C LEU A 442 6.13 2.14 7.39
N ILE A 443 6.62 1.62 6.28
CA ILE A 443 7.40 0.39 6.25
C ILE A 443 8.85 0.84 6.13
N VAL A 444 9.70 0.31 7.00
CA VAL A 444 11.09 0.74 7.08
C VAL A 444 12.06 -0.38 6.73
N TRP A 445 13.23 0.03 6.26
CA TRP A 445 14.40 -0.81 6.09
C TRP A 445 15.56 -0.22 6.89
N PHE A 446 16.21 -1.06 7.68
CA PHE A 446 17.40 -0.72 8.45
C PHE A 446 18.66 -1.23 7.74
N GLU A 447 19.58 -0.31 7.51
CA GLU A 447 20.89 -0.54 6.88
C GLU A 447 21.87 0.47 7.49
N ASP A 448 23.06 0.01 7.91
CA ASP A 448 24.10 0.85 8.52
C ASP A 448 23.60 1.75 9.67
N GLU A 449 22.77 1.20 10.56
CA GLU A 449 22.09 1.92 11.66
C GLU A 449 21.17 3.09 11.25
N LYS A 450 20.89 3.23 9.95
CA LYS A 450 19.94 4.19 9.40
C LYS A 450 18.60 3.52 9.15
N MET A 451 17.56 4.34 9.08
CA MET A 451 16.18 3.91 8.84
C MET A 451 15.71 4.54 7.54
N TYR A 452 15.22 3.74 6.60
CA TYR A 452 14.74 4.20 5.30
C TYR A 452 13.29 3.78 5.11
N ALA A 453 12.46 4.66 4.56
CA ALA A 453 11.11 4.28 4.14
C ALA A 453 11.18 3.48 2.82
N ILE A 454 10.54 2.32 2.76
CA ILE A 454 10.42 1.52 1.53
C ILE A 454 9.04 1.63 0.88
N ASN A 455 8.20 2.52 1.41
CA ASN A 455 6.90 2.89 0.87
C ASN A 455 6.77 4.42 0.86
N ASN A 456 5.87 4.94 0.01
CA ASN A 456 5.35 6.28 0.20
C ASN A 456 3.95 6.18 0.82
N CYS A 457 3.86 6.49 2.11
CA CYS A 457 2.62 6.39 2.86
C CYS A 457 2.35 7.62 3.75
N VAL A 458 3.18 8.66 3.63
CA VAL A 458 2.89 9.98 4.19
C VAL A 458 2.26 10.84 3.10
N GLU A 459 1.45 11.81 3.53
CA GLU A 459 0.78 12.77 2.65
C GLU A 459 1.74 13.68 1.85
N ASN A 460 3.03 13.68 2.20
CA ASN A 460 4.03 14.48 1.53
C ASN A 460 4.53 13.79 0.24
N ILE A 461 4.24 14.43 -0.90
CA ILE A 461 4.58 13.96 -2.25
C ILE A 461 6.09 13.97 -2.59
N GLU A 462 6.93 14.46 -1.69
CA GLU A 462 8.39 14.37 -1.79
C GLU A 462 8.95 13.10 -1.13
N MET A 463 8.19 12.44 -0.24
CA MET A 463 8.62 11.15 0.31
C MET A 463 8.53 10.07 -0.78
N ASN A 464 9.63 9.35 -0.99
CA ASN A 464 9.73 8.26 -1.95
C ASN A 464 10.42 7.05 -1.32
N ALA A 465 10.27 5.88 -1.93
CA ALA A 465 10.99 4.69 -1.50
C ALA A 465 12.50 4.97 -1.52
N GLY A 466 13.17 4.65 -0.41
CA GLY A 466 14.56 5.01 -0.15
C GLY A 466 14.76 6.28 0.69
N SER A 467 13.69 7.02 1.01
CA SER A 467 13.83 8.23 1.85
C SER A 467 14.41 7.88 3.22
N GLU A 468 15.46 8.57 3.63
CA GLU A 468 16.07 8.40 4.95
C GLU A 468 15.18 9.07 6.01
N ILE A 469 14.69 8.29 6.97
CA ILE A 469 13.94 8.77 8.12
C ILE A 469 14.95 9.24 9.18
N LEU A 470 14.86 10.52 9.53
CA LEU A 470 15.77 11.16 10.48
C LEU A 470 15.16 11.21 11.88
N GLU A 471 13.88 11.57 11.99
CA GLU A 471 13.17 11.66 13.28
C GLU A 471 11.71 11.23 13.11
N ILE A 472 11.15 10.60 14.15
CA ILE A 472 9.71 10.36 14.31
C ILE A 472 9.30 10.92 15.67
N ASN A 473 8.31 11.82 15.68
CA ASN A 473 7.83 12.52 16.88
C ASN A 473 8.95 13.19 17.70
N GLY A 474 9.98 13.69 17.01
CA GLY A 474 11.14 14.36 17.61
C GLY A 474 12.21 13.42 18.18
N VAL A 475 12.03 12.11 18.08
CA VAL A 475 13.06 11.12 18.45
C VAL A 475 13.84 10.71 17.21
N SER A 476 15.17 10.75 17.29
CA SER A 476 16.03 10.40 16.15
C SER A 476 15.89 8.92 15.76
N SER A 477 15.98 8.59 14.47
CA SER A 477 15.86 7.22 13.99
C SER A 477 16.93 6.28 14.56
N ASN A 478 18.16 6.78 14.77
CA ASN A 478 19.23 6.02 15.42
C ASN A 478 18.92 5.73 16.89
N GLU A 479 18.33 6.69 17.62
CA GLU A 479 17.88 6.48 18.99
C GLU A 479 16.71 5.48 19.05
N ILE A 480 15.75 5.58 18.12
CA ILE A 480 14.67 4.58 17.98
C ILE A 480 15.27 3.18 17.78
N PHE A 481 16.20 3.02 16.84
CA PHE A 481 16.87 1.74 16.58
C PHE A 481 17.54 1.19 17.84
N LYS A 482 18.37 2.01 18.52
CA LYS A 482 19.07 1.62 19.75
C LYS A 482 18.11 1.20 20.86
N ILE A 483 17.06 1.99 21.10
CA ILE A 483 16.04 1.70 22.11
C ILE A 483 15.33 0.39 21.78
N LEU A 484 14.83 0.21 20.55
CA LEU A 484 14.07 -0.98 20.19
C LEU A 484 14.91 -2.25 20.32
N LYS A 485 16.21 -2.23 19.99
CA LYS A 485 17.10 -3.38 20.25
C LYS A 485 17.10 -3.84 21.70
N THR A 486 16.99 -2.91 22.66
CA THR A 486 16.91 -3.25 24.09
C THR A 486 15.59 -3.90 24.51
N THR A 487 14.58 -3.94 23.64
CA THR A 487 13.25 -4.50 23.92
C THR A 487 12.97 -5.82 23.21
N ILE A 488 13.81 -6.16 22.23
CA ILE A 488 13.64 -7.34 21.39
C ILE A 488 14.42 -8.50 22.02
N SER A 489 13.73 -9.59 22.30
CA SER A 489 14.38 -10.83 22.72
C SER A 489 15.02 -11.52 21.51
N ALA A 490 16.33 -11.72 21.58
CA ALA A 490 17.15 -12.35 20.54
C ALA A 490 18.10 -13.33 21.20
N ASP A 491 18.36 -14.47 20.55
CA ASP A 491 19.35 -15.44 21.04
C ASP A 491 20.73 -14.74 21.06
N ALA A 492 21.35 -14.71 22.24
CA ALA A 492 22.67 -14.12 22.46
C ALA A 492 22.87 -12.69 21.88
N TYR A 493 21.80 -11.88 21.85
CA TYR A 493 21.83 -10.53 21.29
C TYR A 493 22.28 -10.46 19.81
N ASN A 494 21.93 -11.47 19.02
CA ASN A 494 22.31 -11.58 17.61
C ASN A 494 21.90 -10.33 16.80
N GLN A 495 22.89 -9.65 16.20
CA GLN A 495 22.67 -8.39 15.47
C GLN A 495 21.90 -8.60 14.16
N SER A 496 22.15 -9.71 13.46
CA SER A 496 21.42 -10.08 12.25
C SER A 496 19.93 -10.26 12.54
N PHE A 497 19.59 -10.86 13.69
CA PHE A 497 18.20 -10.98 14.14
C PHE A 497 17.55 -9.62 14.43
N TYR A 498 18.23 -8.71 15.12
CA TYR A 498 17.68 -7.38 15.39
C TYR A 498 17.35 -6.63 14.10
N ARG A 499 18.29 -6.60 13.14
CA ARG A 499 18.07 -5.95 11.84
C ARG A 499 16.94 -6.62 11.07
N GLY A 500 17.03 -7.95 10.90
CA GLY A 500 16.04 -8.71 10.15
C GLY A 500 14.64 -8.60 10.73
N ASP A 501 14.47 -8.76 12.04
CA ASP A 501 13.15 -8.70 12.66
C ASP A 501 12.59 -7.27 12.71
N LEU A 502 13.43 -6.23 12.87
CA LEU A 502 12.98 -4.84 12.75
C LEU A 502 12.50 -4.50 11.33
N ASN A 503 13.17 -4.99 10.28
CA ASN A 503 12.74 -4.79 8.89
C ASN A 503 11.33 -5.34 8.58
N VAL A 504 10.78 -6.20 9.44
CA VAL A 504 9.42 -6.74 9.29
C VAL A 504 8.46 -6.27 10.39
N ASN A 505 8.92 -6.22 11.64
CA ASN A 505 8.11 -5.98 12.82
C ASN A 505 8.33 -4.60 13.45
N PHE A 506 8.99 -3.67 12.76
CA PHE A 506 9.23 -2.30 13.27
C PHE A 506 7.99 -1.67 13.88
N LEU A 507 6.85 -1.71 13.20
CA LEU A 507 5.60 -1.10 13.69
C LEU A 507 5.11 -1.73 15.01
N TYR A 508 5.28 -3.04 15.18
CA TYR A 508 4.92 -3.71 16.44
C TYR A 508 5.80 -3.18 17.58
N TYR A 509 7.12 -3.17 17.39
CA TYR A 509 8.06 -2.71 18.43
C TYR A 509 7.92 -1.21 18.70
N TYR A 510 7.78 -0.39 17.65
CA TYR A 510 7.56 1.05 17.76
C TYR A 510 6.30 1.36 18.56
N HIS A 511 5.14 0.78 18.22
CA HIS A 511 3.91 1.08 18.94
C HIS A 511 3.84 0.45 20.35
N SER A 512 4.50 -0.68 20.58
CA SER A 512 4.60 -1.25 21.93
C SER A 512 5.40 -0.32 22.86
N TYR A 513 6.46 0.32 22.34
CA TYR A 513 7.33 1.20 23.11
C TYR A 513 6.84 2.66 23.16
N TYR A 514 6.50 3.27 22.03
CA TYR A 514 6.13 4.68 21.91
C TYR A 514 4.61 4.92 21.97
N GLY A 515 3.79 3.87 21.86
CA GLY A 515 2.34 3.98 21.87
C GLY A 515 1.74 4.41 20.52
N PHE A 516 0.48 4.82 20.56
CA PHE A 516 -0.27 5.30 19.40
C PHE A 516 -0.62 6.77 19.62
N ASP A 517 -0.52 7.57 18.56
CA ASP A 517 -0.83 8.99 18.57
C ASP A 517 -1.87 9.35 17.51
N SER A 518 -2.48 10.51 17.65
CA SER A 518 -3.38 11.12 16.66
C SER A 518 -2.64 11.79 15.51
N GLU A 519 -1.37 12.13 15.70
CA GLU A 519 -0.48 12.73 14.72
C GLU A 519 0.92 12.11 14.81
N TYR A 520 1.51 11.76 13.67
CA TYR A 520 2.92 11.39 13.58
C TYR A 520 3.68 12.43 12.78
N ARG A 521 4.65 13.09 13.43
CA ARG A 521 5.54 14.06 12.79
C ARG A 521 6.82 13.35 12.34
N ILE A 522 7.09 13.35 11.05
CA ILE A 522 8.19 12.63 10.43
C ILE A 522 9.13 13.63 9.76
N LYS A 523 10.41 13.58 10.14
CA LYS A 523 11.48 14.32 9.48
C LYS A 523 12.28 13.35 8.63
N PHE A 524 12.44 13.66 7.35
CA PHE A 524 13.07 12.76 6.40
C PHE A 524 13.88 13.51 5.34
N LYS A 525 14.72 12.77 4.63
CA LYS A 525 15.47 13.22 3.46
C LYS A 525 15.05 12.35 2.27
N PRO A 526 14.44 12.90 1.20
CA PRO A 526 14.05 12.12 0.03
C PRO A 526 15.24 11.38 -0.57
N TYR A 527 15.02 10.19 -1.15
CA TYR A 527 16.12 9.36 -1.69
C TYR A 527 16.97 10.07 -2.75
N ASN A 528 16.33 10.93 -3.54
CA ASN A 528 16.91 11.65 -4.67
C ASN A 528 17.20 13.13 -4.39
N SER A 529 17.26 13.53 -3.11
CA SER A 529 17.44 14.93 -2.71
C SER A 529 18.20 15.05 -1.39
N GLU A 530 19.08 16.04 -1.26
CA GLU A 530 19.73 16.36 0.02
C GLU A 530 18.88 17.23 0.95
N LYS A 531 17.69 17.62 0.49
CA LYS A 531 16.77 18.48 1.24
C LYS A 531 16.13 17.72 2.39
N ILE A 532 16.13 18.32 3.58
CA ILE A 532 15.42 17.76 4.75
C ILE A 532 14.03 18.37 4.82
N ILE A 533 13.02 17.50 4.93
CA ILE A 533 11.61 17.86 4.96
C ILE A 533 10.99 17.32 6.26
N THR A 534 10.02 18.05 6.82
CA THR A 534 9.24 17.61 7.97
C THR A 534 7.76 17.67 7.63
N THR A 535 7.08 16.53 7.74
CA THR A 535 5.65 16.41 7.48
C THR A 535 4.93 15.79 8.67
N SER A 536 3.62 15.97 8.73
CA SER A 536 2.73 15.30 9.69
C SER A 536 1.77 14.36 8.96
N PHE A 537 1.45 13.24 9.60
CA PHE A 537 0.39 12.33 9.20
C PHE A 537 -0.68 12.28 10.30
N LEU A 538 -1.95 12.42 9.91
CA LEU A 538 -3.10 12.34 10.81
C LEU A 538 -3.81 10.99 10.67
N ILE A 539 -4.21 10.39 11.80
CA ILE A 539 -4.87 9.07 11.84
C ILE A 539 -6.32 9.04 11.36
N ASP A 540 -6.93 10.20 11.08
CA ASP A 540 -8.32 10.30 10.64
C ASP A 540 -8.49 10.01 9.14
N GLU A 541 -7.38 9.72 8.46
CA GLU A 541 -7.32 9.21 7.09
C GLU A 541 -7.04 7.70 7.12
N PRO A 542 -7.61 6.90 6.20
CA PRO A 542 -7.42 5.46 6.22
C PRO A 542 -5.94 5.12 6.11
N ALA A 543 -5.50 4.11 6.86
CA ALA A 543 -4.16 3.57 6.68
C ALA A 543 -3.96 3.17 5.22
N PRO A 544 -2.82 3.52 4.61
CA PRO A 544 -2.55 3.09 3.26
C PRO A 544 -2.58 1.55 3.18
N ALA A 545 -3.08 1.01 2.06
CA ALA A 545 -3.36 -0.43 1.88
C ALA A 545 -2.11 -1.33 1.82
N TYR A 546 -0.94 -0.81 2.18
CA TYR A 546 0.35 -1.50 2.08
C TYR A 546 0.37 -2.84 2.85
N LYS A 547 -0.37 -2.95 3.95
CA LYS A 547 -0.42 -4.21 4.72
C LYS A 547 -1.32 -5.27 4.12
N GLU A 548 -2.38 -4.90 3.41
CA GLU A 548 -3.19 -5.90 2.69
C GLU A 548 -2.33 -6.59 1.64
N GLU A 549 -1.51 -5.84 0.90
CA GLU A 549 -0.56 -6.41 -0.06
C GLU A 549 0.48 -7.34 0.58
N ILE A 550 1.01 -6.97 1.76
CA ILE A 550 1.96 -7.80 2.50
C ILE A 550 1.30 -9.08 3.02
N ASN A 551 0.10 -8.96 3.60
CA ASN A 551 -0.63 -10.08 4.21
C ASN A 551 -1.17 -11.07 3.17
N ASN A 552 -1.44 -10.62 1.95
CA ASN A 552 -1.98 -11.46 0.88
C ASN A 552 -0.92 -12.31 0.15
N LYS A 553 0.37 -12.17 0.48
CA LYS A 553 1.42 -13.03 -0.10
C LYS A 553 1.31 -14.45 0.47
N PRO A 554 1.37 -15.49 -0.38
CA PRO A 554 1.29 -16.87 0.09
C PRO A 554 2.46 -17.20 1.04
N ILE A 555 2.13 -17.80 2.18
CA ILE A 555 3.10 -18.22 3.21
C ILE A 555 3.93 -19.43 2.72
N LEU A 556 3.35 -20.24 1.83
CA LEU A 556 3.97 -21.38 1.16
C LEU A 556 3.64 -21.32 -0.34
N GLY A 557 4.64 -21.44 -1.20
CA GLY A 557 4.46 -21.39 -2.66
C GLY A 557 5.65 -21.97 -3.42
N ILE A 558 5.43 -22.33 -4.68
CA ILE A 558 6.49 -22.69 -5.63
C ILE A 558 6.42 -21.79 -6.87
N ASP A 559 7.59 -21.40 -7.37
CA ASP A 559 7.77 -20.71 -8.64
C ASP A 559 8.77 -21.52 -9.50
N ILE A 560 8.41 -21.84 -10.74
CA ILE A 560 9.27 -22.59 -11.66
C ILE A 560 9.68 -21.69 -12.81
N ASN A 561 10.96 -21.31 -12.79
CA ASN A 561 11.59 -20.63 -13.91
C ASN A 561 12.04 -21.69 -14.93
N LYS A 562 11.27 -21.84 -16.02
CA LYS A 562 11.53 -22.84 -17.06
C LYS A 562 12.79 -22.52 -17.88
N GLU A 563 13.12 -21.24 -18.09
CA GLU A 563 14.28 -20.81 -18.85
C GLU A 563 15.58 -21.19 -18.14
N ASN A 564 15.67 -20.89 -16.84
CA ASN A 564 16.81 -21.22 -15.99
C ASN A 564 16.70 -22.61 -15.34
N ARG A 565 15.64 -23.36 -15.68
CA ARG A 565 15.32 -24.70 -15.14
C ARG A 565 15.50 -24.76 -13.62
N THR A 566 14.88 -23.81 -12.92
CA THR A 566 15.04 -23.62 -11.47
C THR A 566 13.68 -23.56 -10.80
N ALA A 567 13.49 -24.34 -9.74
CA ALA A 567 12.33 -24.26 -8.85
C ALA A 567 12.69 -23.46 -7.59
N ILE A 568 11.83 -22.52 -7.20
CA ILE A 568 11.98 -21.68 -6.01
C ILE A 568 10.79 -21.97 -5.09
N ILE A 569 11.05 -22.67 -3.98
CA ILE A 569 10.06 -22.98 -2.95
C ILE A 569 10.16 -21.92 -1.85
N LYS A 570 9.12 -21.11 -1.70
CA LYS A 570 9.03 -20.02 -0.72
C LYS A 570 8.34 -20.53 0.54
N ILE A 571 9.00 -20.43 1.69
CA ILE A 571 8.47 -20.91 2.97
C ILE A 571 8.67 -19.84 4.05
N LYS A 572 7.60 -19.13 4.41
CA LYS A 572 7.66 -18.00 5.36
C LYS A 572 7.53 -18.38 6.83
N ASN A 573 7.04 -19.57 7.15
CA ASN A 573 6.94 -20.08 8.52
C ASN A 573 6.72 -21.59 8.51
N PHE A 574 6.97 -22.28 9.63
CA PHE A 574 6.59 -23.69 9.84
C PHE A 574 5.36 -23.85 10.74
N ASN A 575 4.48 -22.84 10.77
CA ASN A 575 3.19 -22.88 11.45
C ASN A 575 2.08 -22.53 10.44
N PHE A 576 1.29 -23.52 10.01
CA PHE A 576 0.19 -23.34 9.05
C PHE A 576 -1.17 -23.54 9.74
N PHE A 577 -2.14 -22.65 9.50
CA PHE A 577 -3.49 -22.67 10.11
C PHE A 577 -4.55 -22.74 9.00
N PRO A 578 -5.69 -23.46 9.19
CA PRO A 578 -6.82 -22.77 9.82
C PRO A 578 -7.71 -23.59 10.79
N ARG A 579 -7.29 -24.75 11.35
CA ARG A 579 -8.14 -25.53 12.30
C ARG A 579 -7.38 -26.40 13.31
N GLY A 580 -7.07 -25.87 14.50
CA GLY A 580 -7.01 -26.68 15.74
C GLY A 580 -5.77 -27.55 16.03
N ARG A 581 -4.90 -27.84 15.07
CA ARG A 581 -3.48 -28.21 15.26
C ARG A 581 -2.68 -27.53 14.15
N GLN A 582 -1.39 -27.25 14.35
CA GLN A 582 -0.49 -26.83 13.26
C GLN A 582 -0.75 -27.78 12.09
N ASN A 583 -1.18 -27.27 10.94
CA ASN A 583 -1.60 -28.10 9.81
C ASN A 583 -0.35 -28.62 9.07
N ILE A 584 0.38 -29.49 9.76
CA ILE A 584 1.60 -30.15 9.30
C ILE A 584 1.27 -30.99 8.06
N ASP A 585 0.09 -31.61 8.02
CA ASP A 585 -0.36 -32.41 6.88
C ASP A 585 -0.47 -31.54 5.62
N TYR A 586 -1.12 -30.37 5.69
CA TYR A 586 -1.16 -29.43 4.57
C TYR A 586 0.24 -29.05 4.07
N PHE A 587 1.18 -28.79 5.00
CA PHE A 587 2.55 -28.50 4.61
C PHE A 587 3.20 -29.70 3.91
N LYS A 588 3.11 -30.89 4.50
CA LYS A 588 3.70 -32.12 3.97
C LYS A 588 3.13 -32.46 2.58
N GLU A 589 1.80 -32.44 2.43
CA GLU A 589 1.09 -32.67 1.17
C GLU A 589 1.49 -31.66 0.09
N THR A 590 1.60 -30.37 0.46
CA THR A 590 2.00 -29.32 -0.47
C THR A 590 3.45 -29.48 -0.93
N ILE A 591 4.38 -29.78 0.00
CA ILE A 591 5.77 -30.08 -0.35
C ILE A 591 5.87 -31.36 -1.19
N ASP A 592 5.11 -32.41 -0.88
CA ASP A 592 5.08 -33.66 -1.65
C ASP A 592 4.65 -33.38 -3.11
N ALA A 593 3.63 -32.52 -3.30
CA ALA A 593 3.19 -32.08 -4.62
C ALA A 593 4.28 -31.28 -5.36
N TYR A 594 4.98 -30.38 -4.67
CA TYR A 594 6.10 -29.61 -5.24
C TYR A 594 7.25 -30.52 -5.67
N MET A 595 7.64 -31.50 -4.84
CA MET A 595 8.70 -32.45 -5.18
C MET A 595 8.32 -33.33 -6.37
N LYS A 596 7.06 -33.76 -6.45
CA LYS A 596 6.53 -34.47 -7.61
C LYS A 596 6.63 -33.61 -8.87
N GLN A 597 6.19 -32.35 -8.81
CA GLN A 597 6.25 -31.42 -9.94
C GLN A 597 7.69 -31.20 -10.41
N ILE A 598 8.63 -30.96 -9.48
CA ILE A 598 10.07 -30.79 -9.77
C ILE A 598 10.65 -32.02 -10.50
N LYS A 599 10.22 -33.23 -10.11
CA LYS A 599 10.63 -34.48 -10.76
C LYS A 599 10.01 -34.61 -12.15
N ASP A 600 8.68 -34.46 -12.26
CA ASP A 600 7.95 -34.60 -13.53
C ASP A 600 8.45 -33.61 -14.60
N GLU A 601 8.75 -32.37 -14.20
CA GLU A 601 9.28 -31.31 -15.07
C GLU A 601 10.82 -31.38 -15.26
N ASN A 602 11.49 -32.38 -14.68
CA ASN A 602 12.95 -32.58 -14.78
C ASN A 602 13.78 -31.33 -14.44
N ILE A 603 13.40 -30.64 -13.37
CA ILE A 603 14.05 -29.43 -12.89
C ILE A 603 15.35 -29.81 -12.13
N PRO A 604 16.55 -29.42 -12.58
CA PRO A 604 17.83 -29.79 -11.97
C PRO A 604 18.25 -28.91 -10.78
N LYS A 605 17.66 -27.71 -10.63
CA LYS A 605 18.03 -26.74 -9.60
C LYS A 605 16.85 -26.40 -8.71
N VAL A 606 17.02 -26.49 -7.40
CA VAL A 606 15.96 -26.23 -6.41
C VAL A 606 16.47 -25.25 -5.36
N ALA A 607 15.72 -24.19 -5.10
CA ALA A 607 16.02 -23.19 -4.09
C ALA A 607 14.91 -23.17 -3.04
N PHE A 608 15.27 -23.24 -1.76
CA PHE A 608 14.36 -22.98 -0.66
C PHE A 608 14.58 -21.54 -0.16
N ASP A 609 13.60 -20.67 -0.38
CA ASP A 609 13.61 -19.30 0.14
C ASP A 609 13.02 -19.27 1.55
N LEU A 610 13.91 -19.29 2.54
CA LEU A 610 13.58 -19.28 3.97
C LEU A 610 13.74 -17.89 4.60
N ARG A 611 14.00 -16.84 3.80
CA ARG A 611 14.12 -15.47 4.31
C ARG A 611 12.83 -15.05 5.02
N GLY A 612 12.95 -14.60 6.27
CA GLY A 612 11.84 -14.25 7.13
C GLY A 612 11.30 -15.40 8.00
N ASN A 613 11.78 -16.63 7.84
CA ASN A 613 11.21 -17.81 8.48
C ASN A 613 11.75 -18.04 9.91
N ARG A 614 10.95 -17.66 10.90
CA ARG A 614 11.28 -17.75 12.34
C ARG A 614 11.10 -19.14 12.97
N GLY A 615 10.88 -20.18 12.16
CA GLY A 615 10.73 -21.55 12.63
C GLY A 615 9.28 -21.97 12.75
N GLY A 616 8.96 -22.82 13.74
CA GLY A 616 7.65 -23.42 13.91
C GLY A 616 7.78 -24.89 14.26
N ASN A 617 6.94 -25.75 13.68
CA ASN A 617 6.98 -27.18 13.99
C ASN A 617 8.18 -27.88 13.29
N PRO A 618 9.08 -28.56 14.05
CA PRO A 618 10.22 -29.28 13.48
C PRO A 618 9.86 -30.45 12.54
N GLU A 619 8.64 -31.00 12.59
CA GLU A 619 8.24 -32.01 11.60
C GLU A 619 8.25 -31.46 10.17
N CYS A 620 8.00 -30.16 9.99
CA CYS A 620 8.10 -29.53 8.67
C CYS A 620 9.56 -29.52 8.18
N THR A 621 10.52 -29.28 9.08
CA THR A 621 11.95 -29.30 8.73
C THR A 621 12.44 -30.71 8.43
N ASN A 622 11.97 -31.70 9.21
CA ASN A 622 12.29 -33.11 8.99
C ASN A 622 11.76 -33.60 7.63
N HIS A 623 10.57 -33.14 7.26
CA HIS A 623 9.98 -33.47 5.97
C HIS A 623 10.79 -32.92 4.79
N ILE A 624 11.27 -31.67 4.87
CA ILE A 624 12.19 -31.10 3.88
C ILE A 624 13.49 -31.91 3.83
N LEU A 625 14.09 -32.19 4.99
CA LEU A 625 15.33 -32.95 5.10
C LEU A 625 15.25 -34.31 4.41
N SER A 626 14.12 -35.02 4.57
CA SER A 626 13.88 -36.33 3.95
C SER A 626 13.97 -36.33 2.42
N TYR A 627 13.74 -35.18 1.77
CA TYR A 627 13.83 -35.02 0.32
C TYR A 627 15.22 -34.66 -0.18
N ILE A 628 16.05 -34.01 0.65
CA ILE A 628 17.35 -33.49 0.24
C ILE A 628 18.53 -34.39 0.64
N THR A 629 18.29 -35.41 1.46
CA THR A 629 19.28 -36.44 1.80
C THR A 629 19.12 -37.73 0.99
N ASN A 630 20.21 -38.46 0.78
CA ASN A 630 20.23 -39.82 0.23
C ASN A 630 20.61 -40.90 1.28
N THR A 631 20.98 -40.50 2.49
CA THR A 631 21.27 -41.39 3.63
C THR A 631 20.45 -40.97 4.85
N GLU A 632 20.33 -41.85 5.83
CA GLU A 632 19.80 -41.47 7.14
C GLU A 632 20.73 -40.43 7.79
N ILE A 633 20.14 -39.42 8.43
CA ILE A 633 20.86 -38.32 9.08
C ILE A 633 20.36 -38.15 10.50
N ASP A 634 21.29 -38.00 11.44
CA ASP A 634 20.96 -37.64 12.81
C ASP A 634 20.47 -36.18 12.87
N PHE A 635 19.33 -35.97 13.52
CA PHE A 635 18.68 -34.67 13.62
C PHE A 635 18.70 -34.12 15.03
N TYR A 636 17.90 -34.64 15.98
CA TYR A 636 17.98 -34.23 17.38
C TYR A 636 18.95 -35.12 18.17
N GLU A 637 19.58 -34.57 19.21
CA GLU A 637 20.37 -35.38 20.15
C GLU A 637 19.51 -36.50 20.78
N ASP A 638 20.05 -37.72 20.88
CA ASP A 638 19.39 -38.83 21.55
C ASP A 638 19.51 -38.69 23.09
N ASN A 639 18.57 -37.95 23.67
CA ASN A 639 18.48 -37.73 25.12
C ASN A 639 17.03 -37.82 25.62
N GLU A 640 16.86 -37.98 26.94
CA GLU A 640 15.54 -38.19 27.55
C GLU A 640 14.58 -37.01 27.34
N LEU A 641 15.10 -35.77 27.26
CA LEU A 641 14.29 -34.59 26.98
C LEU A 641 13.67 -34.68 25.58
N ASN A 642 14.47 -34.95 24.56
CA ASN A 642 14.02 -35.06 23.18
C ASN A 642 13.05 -36.23 23.01
N LYS A 643 13.28 -37.37 23.68
CA LYS A 643 12.32 -38.49 23.72
C LYS A 643 10.99 -38.09 24.35
N SER A 644 11.02 -37.38 25.48
CA SER A 644 9.80 -36.92 26.16
C SER A 644 8.95 -35.95 25.35
N ARG A 645 9.58 -35.23 24.40
CA ARG A 645 8.95 -34.27 23.48
C ARG A 645 8.59 -34.86 22.13
N ASP A 646 8.76 -36.17 21.93
CA ASP A 646 8.55 -36.86 20.65
C ASP A 646 9.36 -36.22 19.51
N ARG A 647 10.62 -35.85 19.80
CA ARG A 647 11.53 -35.30 18.80
C ARG A 647 12.07 -36.43 17.91
N THR A 648 12.04 -36.19 16.60
CA THR A 648 12.66 -37.08 15.61
C THR A 648 14.19 -37.08 15.78
N ILE A 649 14.74 -38.20 16.25
CA ILE A 649 16.19 -38.35 16.47
C ILE A 649 16.95 -38.51 15.15
N SER A 650 16.40 -39.24 14.18
CA SER A 650 16.98 -39.40 12.84
C SER A 650 15.95 -39.19 11.74
N VAL A 651 16.40 -38.68 10.59
CA VAL A 651 15.59 -38.46 9.39
C VAL A 651 16.02 -39.42 8.29
N THR A 652 15.11 -40.29 7.89
CA THR A 652 15.31 -41.23 6.78
C THR A 652 14.99 -40.57 5.43
N PRO A 653 15.76 -40.83 4.36
CA PRO A 653 15.46 -40.32 3.03
C PRO A 653 14.15 -40.89 2.49
N LYS A 654 13.34 -40.04 1.85
CA LYS A 654 12.21 -40.51 1.04
C LYS A 654 12.71 -41.22 -0.21
N SER A 655 12.10 -42.36 -0.54
CA SER A 655 12.37 -43.13 -1.76
C SER A 655 11.81 -42.45 -3.01
N ASP A 656 10.64 -41.82 -2.90
CA ASP A 656 9.95 -41.18 -4.00
C ASP A 656 10.20 -39.68 -4.03
N ASN A 657 10.39 -39.15 -5.24
CA ASN A 657 10.60 -37.72 -5.53
C ASN A 657 11.75 -37.06 -4.75
N ASN A 658 12.72 -37.86 -4.31
CA ASN A 658 13.95 -37.38 -3.69
C ASN A 658 14.73 -36.46 -4.64
N ILE A 659 15.32 -35.40 -4.10
CA ILE A 659 16.06 -34.37 -4.84
C ILE A 659 17.52 -34.25 -4.42
N SER A 660 18.05 -35.13 -3.56
CA SER A 660 19.45 -35.11 -3.10
C SER A 660 20.50 -35.10 -4.22
N GLY A 661 20.17 -35.63 -5.41
CA GLY A 661 21.03 -35.60 -6.60
C GLY A 661 20.94 -34.30 -7.43
N LYS A 662 20.22 -33.29 -6.97
CA LYS A 662 20.03 -31.99 -7.66
C LYS A 662 20.88 -30.90 -7.02
N ASN A 663 21.00 -29.76 -7.72
CA ASN A 663 21.66 -28.58 -7.16
C ASN A 663 20.70 -27.84 -6.22
N ILE A 664 20.92 -27.97 -4.91
CA ILE A 664 20.05 -27.42 -3.87
C ILE A 664 20.66 -26.17 -3.24
N PHE A 665 19.88 -25.09 -3.19
CA PHE A 665 20.22 -23.82 -2.56
C PHE A 665 19.25 -23.47 -1.45
N ILE A 666 19.72 -22.75 -0.43
CA ILE A 666 18.86 -22.23 0.64
C ILE A 666 19.17 -20.77 0.87
N LEU A 667 18.16 -19.91 0.77
CA LEU A 667 18.28 -18.48 1.03
C LEU A 667 17.92 -18.20 2.48
N THR A 668 18.79 -17.44 3.15
CA THR A 668 18.71 -17.16 4.59
C THR A 668 18.82 -15.67 4.87
N ASP A 669 18.19 -15.24 5.97
CA ASP A 669 18.38 -13.90 6.54
C ASP A 669 18.44 -13.98 8.07
N GLY A 670 18.65 -12.84 8.72
CA GLY A 670 18.68 -12.73 10.17
C GLY A 670 17.39 -13.18 10.88
N ARG A 671 16.25 -13.35 10.19
CA ARG A 671 15.02 -13.87 10.82
C ARG A 671 14.93 -15.40 10.79
N CYS A 672 15.82 -16.09 10.07
CA CYS A 672 15.92 -17.54 10.16
C CYS A 672 16.26 -17.95 11.61
N ALA A 673 15.32 -18.56 12.33
CA ALA A 673 15.49 -18.85 13.76
C ALA A 673 14.74 -20.12 14.19
N SER A 674 14.99 -20.59 15.42
CA SER A 674 14.33 -21.76 16.02
C SER A 674 14.49 -23.01 15.11
N ALA A 675 13.41 -23.74 14.82
CA ALA A 675 13.45 -24.93 13.95
C ALA A 675 14.16 -24.68 12.60
N THR A 676 14.05 -23.47 12.02
CA THR A 676 14.76 -23.11 10.78
C THR A 676 16.28 -23.15 10.98
N ALA A 677 16.79 -22.54 12.05
CA ALA A 677 18.23 -22.51 12.32
C ALA A 677 18.77 -23.90 12.67
N GLN A 678 18.01 -24.69 13.44
CA GLN A 678 18.31 -26.09 13.73
C GLN A 678 18.43 -26.93 12.45
N MET A 679 17.48 -26.80 11.52
CA MET A 679 17.55 -27.46 10.21
C MET A 679 18.78 -27.01 9.41
N LEU A 680 19.06 -25.70 9.37
CA LEU A 680 20.20 -25.15 8.65
C LEU A 680 21.54 -25.65 9.22
N ALA A 681 21.63 -25.83 10.54
CA ALA A 681 22.81 -26.42 11.18
C ALA A 681 23.06 -27.86 10.69
N VAL A 682 22.02 -28.69 10.65
CA VAL A 682 22.10 -30.07 10.15
C VAL A 682 22.43 -30.12 8.66
N ILE A 683 21.80 -29.26 7.86
CA ILE A 683 22.07 -29.15 6.41
C ILE A 683 23.53 -28.77 6.17
N LYS A 684 24.05 -27.78 6.90
CA LYS A 684 25.43 -27.33 6.78
C LYS A 684 26.41 -28.41 7.21
N HIS A 685 26.17 -29.05 8.35
CA HIS A 685 27.01 -30.12 8.87
C HIS A 685 27.15 -31.28 7.88
N ASN A 686 26.03 -31.70 7.29
CA ASN A 686 25.97 -32.84 6.36
C ASN A 686 26.17 -32.44 4.87
N GLN A 687 26.48 -31.17 4.58
CA GLN A 687 26.73 -30.66 3.23
C GLN A 687 25.59 -30.91 2.21
N LEU A 688 24.33 -30.86 2.66
CA LEU A 688 23.17 -31.24 1.84
C LEU A 688 22.73 -30.17 0.83
N ALA A 689 23.11 -28.91 1.05
CA ALA A 689 22.73 -27.78 0.20
C ALA A 689 23.68 -26.60 0.36
N THR A 690 23.73 -25.72 -0.66
CA THR A 690 24.44 -24.45 -0.59
C THR A 690 23.58 -23.37 0.04
N ILE A 691 23.84 -23.07 1.32
CA ILE A 691 23.25 -21.93 2.04
C ILE A 691 23.86 -20.60 1.59
N ILE A 692 23.03 -19.64 1.20
CA ILE A 692 23.40 -18.28 0.80
C ILE A 692 22.56 -17.24 1.55
N GLY A 693 23.09 -16.05 1.79
CA GLY A 693 22.35 -14.95 2.44
C GLY A 693 23.08 -14.35 3.63
N GLU A 694 22.40 -14.16 4.75
CA GLU A 694 22.99 -13.63 5.99
C GLU A 694 23.05 -14.69 7.09
N GLU A 695 23.83 -14.43 8.15
CA GLU A 695 23.79 -15.22 9.38
C GLU A 695 22.36 -15.33 9.92
N THR A 696 21.96 -16.53 10.32
CA THR A 696 20.66 -16.79 10.91
C THR A 696 20.53 -16.17 12.30
N GLY A 697 19.34 -15.72 12.69
CA GLY A 697 19.12 -15.18 14.03
C GLY A 697 19.02 -16.20 15.16
N GLY A 698 18.85 -17.48 14.83
CA GLY A 698 18.91 -18.59 15.78
C GLY A 698 20.15 -19.46 15.59
N THR A 699 20.42 -20.28 16.60
CA THR A 699 21.56 -21.22 16.67
C THR A 699 21.10 -22.66 16.39
N TYR A 700 22.04 -23.62 16.36
CA TYR A 700 21.76 -25.07 16.36
C TYR A 700 21.02 -25.55 17.63
N SER A 701 20.97 -24.73 18.68
CA SER A 701 20.36 -25.04 19.96
C SER A 701 19.40 -23.93 20.37
N THR A 702 18.22 -24.28 20.86
CA THR A 702 17.17 -23.30 21.16
C THR A 702 16.36 -23.67 22.40
N HIS A 703 15.77 -22.68 23.05
CA HIS A 703 14.79 -22.87 24.11
C HIS A 703 13.38 -22.75 23.52
N PRO A 704 12.60 -23.83 23.34
CA PRO A 704 11.25 -23.71 22.81
C PRO A 704 10.37 -22.87 23.72
N GLY A 705 9.60 -21.96 23.13
CA GLY A 705 8.79 -21.01 23.89
C GLY A 705 7.43 -21.59 24.29
N ARG A 706 7.06 -21.39 25.56
CA ARG A 706 5.72 -21.72 26.10
C ARG A 706 5.02 -20.44 26.54
N GLY A 707 3.75 -20.29 26.16
CA GLY A 707 2.91 -19.21 26.66
C GLY A 707 2.61 -19.39 28.15
N VAL A 708 2.67 -18.31 28.91
CA VAL A 708 2.33 -18.30 30.35
C VAL A 708 1.24 -17.28 30.62
N THR A 709 0.70 -17.29 31.84
CA THR A 709 -0.39 -16.39 32.24
C THR A 709 0.02 -14.93 32.02
N ALA A 710 -0.82 -14.17 31.31
CA ALA A 710 -0.61 -12.74 31.11
C ALA A 710 -0.57 -11.98 32.44
N LEU A 711 0.08 -10.82 32.44
CA LEU A 711 0.14 -9.95 33.61
C LEU A 711 -1.27 -9.52 34.05
N LYS A 712 -1.51 -9.58 35.36
CA LYS A 712 -2.85 -9.50 35.93
C LYS A 712 -3.55 -8.18 35.62
N ASN A 713 -2.86 -7.05 35.68
CA ASN A 713 -3.46 -5.73 35.58
C ASN A 713 -3.30 -5.11 34.18
N THR A 714 -2.08 -5.12 33.63
CA THR A 714 -1.72 -4.55 32.33
C THR A 714 -2.12 -5.44 31.14
N LYS A 715 -2.35 -6.73 31.38
CA LYS A 715 -2.70 -7.75 30.37
C LYS A 715 -1.62 -7.98 29.30
N LEU A 716 -0.38 -7.55 29.56
CA LEU A 716 0.76 -7.91 28.72
C LEU A 716 0.95 -9.43 28.74
N GLY A 717 1.06 -10.02 27.55
CA GLY A 717 1.30 -11.45 27.39
C GLY A 717 2.74 -11.80 27.70
N LEU A 718 2.98 -13.03 28.14
CA LEU A 718 4.31 -13.53 28.43
C LEU A 718 4.53 -14.88 27.73
N GLN A 719 5.76 -15.06 27.24
CA GLN A 719 6.27 -16.31 26.73
C GLN A 719 7.62 -16.57 27.40
N ILE A 720 7.86 -17.81 27.84
CA ILE A 720 9.11 -18.22 28.49
C ILE A 720 9.73 -19.38 27.72
N GLY A 721 11.04 -19.31 27.47
CA GLY A 721 11.82 -20.43 26.96
C GLY A 721 11.82 -21.61 27.96
N THR A 722 11.60 -22.81 27.44
CA THR A 722 11.63 -24.06 28.22
C THR A 722 12.98 -24.75 28.12
N GLU A 723 13.14 -25.98 28.61
CA GLU A 723 14.43 -26.70 28.54
C GLU A 723 14.98 -26.73 27.12
N ARG A 724 16.30 -26.48 27.02
CA ARG A 724 17.05 -26.32 25.77
C ARG A 724 17.06 -27.64 24.99
N GLU A 725 16.80 -27.55 23.69
CA GLU A 725 16.95 -28.68 22.77
C GLU A 725 17.95 -28.33 21.66
N SER A 726 18.80 -29.30 21.33
CA SER A 726 19.90 -29.17 20.37
C SER A 726 19.78 -30.23 19.28
N VAL A 727 20.18 -29.86 18.07
CA VAL A 727 20.37 -30.83 16.99
C VAL A 727 21.73 -31.53 17.13
N ASN A 728 21.81 -32.76 16.64
CA ASN A 728 23.00 -33.61 16.70
C ASN A 728 24.04 -33.18 15.65
N VAL A 729 24.70 -32.06 15.93
CA VAL A 729 25.83 -31.52 15.18
C VAL A 729 26.96 -31.17 16.15
N PRO A 730 28.22 -31.01 15.71
CA PRO A 730 29.29 -30.54 16.59
C PRO A 730 28.87 -29.26 17.29
N ASN A 731 29.09 -29.19 18.61
CA ASN A 731 28.71 -28.02 19.41
C ASN A 731 29.29 -26.75 18.79
N LEU A 732 28.42 -25.93 18.20
CA LEU A 732 28.76 -24.62 17.66
C LEU A 732 28.72 -23.59 18.80
N GLU A 733 29.29 -22.41 18.57
CA GLU A 733 29.19 -21.32 19.53
C GLU A 733 27.72 -20.89 19.68
N LEU A 734 27.21 -20.86 20.91
CA LEU A 734 25.80 -20.51 21.19
C LEU A 734 25.50 -19.02 21.00
N ASP A 735 26.53 -18.20 20.86
CA ASP A 735 26.44 -16.77 20.59
C ASP A 735 26.46 -16.40 19.10
N LYS A 736 26.50 -17.42 18.21
CA LYS A 736 26.47 -17.23 16.77
C LYS A 736 25.35 -18.03 16.11
N GLY A 737 24.79 -17.43 15.07
CA GLY A 737 23.91 -18.10 14.14
C GLY A 737 24.66 -19.03 13.17
N ILE A 738 23.89 -19.66 12.28
CA ILE A 738 24.44 -20.46 11.20
C ILE A 738 24.93 -19.53 10.11
N ILE A 739 26.24 -19.38 10.00
CA ILE A 739 26.88 -18.60 8.93
C ILE A 739 26.62 -19.29 7.57
N PRO A 740 26.17 -18.58 6.53
CA PRO A 740 25.95 -19.17 5.20
C PRO A 740 27.29 -19.57 4.54
N HIS A 741 27.25 -20.39 3.49
CA HIS A 741 28.44 -20.69 2.68
C HIS A 741 28.85 -19.48 1.84
N LYS A 742 27.87 -18.67 1.44
CA LYS A 742 28.07 -17.44 0.69
C LYS A 742 27.25 -16.31 1.30
N GLU A 743 27.94 -15.35 1.90
CA GLU A 743 27.30 -14.15 2.43
C GLU A 743 26.88 -13.21 1.29
N ILE A 744 25.58 -12.89 1.26
CA ILE A 744 24.95 -11.92 0.38
C ILE A 744 23.86 -11.22 1.20
N GLU A 745 24.14 -10.00 1.61
CA GLU A 745 23.18 -9.14 2.29
C GLU A 745 22.26 -8.46 1.27
N LEU A 746 20.96 -8.41 1.55
CA LEU A 746 20.02 -7.59 0.78
C LEU A 746 20.20 -6.12 1.18
N LYS A 747 20.40 -5.25 0.19
CA LYS A 747 20.60 -3.81 0.39
C LYS A 747 19.35 -3.01 0.10
N LEU A 748 19.31 -1.77 0.61
CA LEU A 748 18.26 -0.82 0.28
C LEU A 748 18.13 -0.62 -1.24
N SER A 749 19.26 -0.51 -1.95
CA SER A 749 19.29 -0.35 -3.41
C SER A 749 18.57 -1.49 -4.13
N ASP A 750 18.71 -2.71 -3.63
CA ASP A 750 18.10 -3.90 -4.23
C ASP A 750 16.58 -3.82 -4.11
N ILE A 751 16.09 -3.39 -2.94
CA ILE A 751 14.65 -3.20 -2.69
C ILE A 751 14.06 -2.12 -3.59
N ILE A 752 14.75 -0.98 -3.73
CA ILE A 752 14.30 0.14 -4.56
C ILE A 752 14.26 -0.25 -6.03
N ASN A 753 15.25 -1.01 -6.49
CA ASN A 753 15.37 -1.42 -7.90
C ASN A 753 14.57 -2.69 -8.23
N GLY A 754 13.94 -3.33 -7.24
CA GLY A 754 13.23 -4.60 -7.43
C GLY A 754 14.17 -5.76 -7.79
N GLU A 755 15.43 -5.69 -7.36
CA GLU A 755 16.45 -6.70 -7.59
C GLU A 755 16.53 -7.68 -6.41
N ASP A 756 16.79 -8.95 -6.71
CA ASP A 756 17.05 -9.98 -5.69
C ASP A 756 18.43 -10.60 -5.95
N PRO A 757 19.50 -10.08 -5.32
CA PRO A 757 20.86 -10.56 -5.56
C PRO A 757 21.07 -12.03 -5.16
N LEU A 758 20.29 -12.54 -4.20
CA LEU A 758 20.37 -13.94 -3.79
C LEU A 758 19.78 -14.85 -4.87
N LEU A 759 18.60 -14.53 -5.39
CA LEU A 759 18.01 -15.28 -6.51
C LEU A 759 18.87 -15.13 -7.77
N ASN A 760 19.36 -13.94 -8.07
CA ASN A 760 20.24 -13.69 -9.22
C ASN A 760 21.53 -14.52 -9.14
N TYR A 761 22.09 -14.71 -7.95
CA TYR A 761 23.24 -15.60 -7.75
C TYR A 761 22.90 -17.03 -8.16
N ILE A 762 21.75 -17.56 -7.71
CA ILE A 762 21.31 -18.92 -8.01
C ILE A 762 21.05 -19.12 -9.51
N LEU A 763 20.40 -18.15 -10.16
CA LEU A 763 20.08 -18.24 -11.58
C LEU A 763 21.34 -18.24 -12.48
N LYS A 764 22.47 -17.69 -12.00
CA LYS A 764 23.75 -17.66 -12.72
C LYS A 764 24.62 -18.91 -12.57
N GLN A 765 24.40 -19.72 -11.53
CA GLN A 765 25.08 -21.02 -11.35
C GLN A 765 24.57 -22.05 -12.35
#